data_AF-A0A227PJH0-F1
#
_entry.id   AF-A0A227PJH0-F1
#
_cell.length_a   1.000
_cell.length_b   1.000
_cell.length_c   1.000
_cell.angle_alpha   90.00
_cell.angle_beta   90.00
_cell.angle_gamma   90.00
#
_symmetry.space_group_name_H-M   'P 1'
#
loop_
_entity.id
_entity.type
_entity.pdbx_description
1 polymer ?
#
loop_
_entity_poly.entity_id
_entity_poly.type
_entity_poly.pdbx_seq_one_letter_code
_entity_poly.pdbx_strand_id
1 'polypeptide(L)'
;MRNFIWSFLAFFCLISVSFSQTKNIEKGSYLSTNKGQKIKLNLLEDNKYELVFYSGNYEIKGDSLLFASNAKAESAFDLAFKNDKKAKKIKVKFSDAVYYYSFYVGTQTGTGDVQYQRLSDIREKVNPEDDKTDVDFEIDRADYLYLVYEEYGGKSTVSKFALPKDVSEVAIKYQPEVLGDLKITGFFNQKTNELMISEQSGKDPLVFRNAKDTQPEKISKVVSLENKTITNFTYPGKEPLVSDDFGTDVAEDSTVVVADSFASKKVDFRLKVENSLKSALAATGATKTKFLVMAVDSKNAAAKADFDAFIKDQETQVGYNMYDVYNPEFDLFNYYLATADDKKWLKTNKITDTPGLIVLNNSGVVLAIAKSNLTEKQYQFSYYDGFYKKLQRTEGLMTFSKTIQNKKATDAALITAFNKVAVLEIPYDYDTDYTTSDENPTEFKFVNSTVDKKEITLTWKKLIEAHQKDTKPNLYLVETILKEIKNQGFSKQFFKEDKVLNDTDFLAIDYLIKHYDAIDAERAAFTAKEGETHIIGTLNTEISAALQQNKYVAENDIAAEKNQDKTISVYRKIIAAGKGNFECYQNYFAYLGEVEDKDGSNTSYLKEFSTYFNANLSTDKGSVIEKLDTMFTALDPGSDYAYNGWNSFKEYHSNLYNSAAWTVVSKPGNTGFLKPAIAWSEYSLIVTKNNPYYLDTLAQLYYKDGQKQKAIETQTLSVKYLTADVAEETATEIRETLSKMQNGTY
;
A
#
# COMPACT_ATOMS: atom_id res chain seq x y z
N MET A 1 44.58 -61.60 36.43
CA MET A 1 44.18 -61.49 37.87
C MET A 1 43.99 -60.00 38.14
N ARG A 2 42.75 -59.46 38.12
CA ARG A 2 41.80 -59.29 39.26
C ARG A 2 42.45 -58.45 40.40
N ASN A 3 41.93 -57.33 40.91
CA ASN A 3 40.56 -56.77 41.10
C ASN A 3 40.68 -55.21 41.31
N PHE A 4 39.78 -54.31 40.86
CA PHE A 4 38.43 -53.92 41.38
C PHE A 4 38.52 -53.15 42.74
N ILE A 5 37.89 -52.00 43.07
CA ILE A 5 36.62 -51.28 42.75
C ILE A 5 36.76 -49.76 43.14
N TRP A 6 35.85 -48.93 42.63
CA TRP A 6 35.28 -47.63 43.11
C TRP A 6 35.62 -46.44 42.19
N SER A 7 34.73 -45.57 41.72
CA SER A 7 33.26 -45.44 41.72
C SER A 7 32.91 -44.26 40.79
N PHE A 8 31.70 -44.28 40.22
CA PHE A 8 30.92 -43.11 39.74
C PHE A 8 31.56 -42.12 38.73
N LEU A 9 31.04 -42.11 37.50
CA LEU A 9 30.55 -40.87 36.89
C LEU A 9 29.55 -41.18 35.76
N ALA A 10 28.28 -41.01 36.06
CA ALA A 10 27.24 -40.89 35.05
C ALA A 10 27.49 -39.56 34.30
N PHE A 11 27.96 -39.66 33.06
CA PHE A 11 28.08 -38.53 32.16
C PHE A 11 26.67 -38.14 31.73
N PHE A 12 26.08 -37.16 32.43
CA PHE A 12 24.89 -36.45 31.96
C PHE A 12 25.22 -35.87 30.57
N CYS A 13 24.48 -36.33 29.57
CA CYS A 13 24.31 -35.61 28.32
C CYS A 13 23.61 -34.28 28.63
N LEU A 14 24.40 -33.25 28.94
CA LEU A 14 23.95 -31.87 28.85
C LEU A 14 23.82 -31.55 27.37
N ILE A 15 22.63 -31.82 26.86
CA ILE A 15 22.11 -31.21 25.64
C ILE A 15 22.28 -29.70 25.85
N SER A 16 23.18 -29.10 25.07
CA SER A 16 23.27 -27.65 24.96
C SER A 16 22.00 -27.19 24.25
N VAL A 17 20.93 -27.02 25.03
CA VAL A 17 19.79 -26.23 24.59
C VAL A 17 20.33 -24.81 24.54
N SER A 18 20.81 -24.42 23.36
CA SER A 18 20.99 -23.02 23.02
C SER A 18 19.60 -22.39 23.05
N PHE A 19 19.12 -22.03 24.23
CA PHE A 19 18.11 -21.01 24.35
C PHE A 19 18.70 -19.80 23.64
N SER A 20 18.09 -19.42 22.52
CA SER A 20 18.15 -18.04 22.04
C SER A 20 17.88 -17.16 23.26
N GLN A 21 18.93 -16.55 23.81
CA GLN A 21 18.77 -15.50 24.81
C GLN A 21 18.21 -14.30 24.06
N THR A 22 16.92 -14.31 23.75
CA THR A 22 16.18 -13.06 23.66
C THR A 22 16.41 -12.38 25.01
N LYS A 23 17.15 -11.28 25.04
CA LYS A 23 17.11 -10.37 26.20
C LYS A 23 15.64 -10.10 26.45
N ASN A 24 15.10 -10.68 27.52
CA ASN A 24 13.69 -10.50 27.87
C ASN A 24 13.48 -8.99 28.09
N ILE A 25 12.47 -8.43 27.44
CA ILE A 25 12.06 -7.05 27.67
C ILE A 25 11.81 -6.92 29.18
N GLU A 26 12.48 -5.97 29.84
CA GLU A 26 12.40 -5.83 31.29
C GLU A 26 10.98 -5.43 31.69
N LYS A 27 10.37 -6.11 32.65
CA LYS A 27 9.10 -5.67 33.22
C LYS A 27 9.29 -4.39 34.01
N GLY A 28 8.27 -3.53 34.02
CA GLY A 28 8.33 -2.27 34.74
C GLY A 28 7.74 -1.10 33.96
N SER A 29 8.00 0.09 34.46
CA SER A 29 7.48 1.34 33.90
C SER A 29 8.43 1.91 32.86
N TYR A 30 7.88 2.28 31.72
CA TYR A 30 8.54 2.95 30.63
C TYR A 30 7.89 4.32 30.40
N LEU A 31 8.71 5.30 30.02
CA LEU A 31 8.27 6.68 29.78
C LEU A 31 8.53 7.06 28.33
N SER A 32 7.56 7.74 27.71
CA SER A 32 7.68 8.20 26.33
C SER A 32 8.77 9.28 26.19
N THR A 33 9.67 9.15 25.22
CA THR A 33 10.81 10.06 25.02
C THR A 33 10.61 11.07 23.89
N ASN A 34 9.65 10.85 22.99
CA ASN A 34 9.46 11.65 21.78
C ASN A 34 8.13 12.44 21.72
N LYS A 35 7.24 12.27 22.70
CA LYS A 35 6.00 13.06 22.88
C LYS A 35 5.87 13.62 24.31
N GLY A 36 6.91 14.34 24.76
CA GLY A 36 6.85 15.19 25.96
C GLY A 36 6.79 14.49 27.32
N GLN A 37 7.25 13.24 27.48
CA GLN A 37 7.32 12.48 28.75
C GLN A 37 5.98 12.23 29.48
N LYS A 38 4.82 12.42 28.84
CA LYS A 38 3.52 12.32 29.52
C LYS A 38 2.84 10.95 29.50
N ILE A 39 3.28 10.05 28.62
CA ILE A 39 2.68 8.73 28.46
C ILE A 39 3.56 7.70 29.15
N LYS A 40 2.96 6.94 30.07
CA LYS A 40 3.61 5.87 30.79
C LYS A 40 3.09 4.53 30.30
N LEU A 41 4.01 3.63 29.95
CA LEU A 41 3.69 2.24 29.63
C LEU A 41 4.19 1.35 30.76
N ASN A 42 3.30 0.61 31.42
CA ASN A 42 3.68 -0.43 32.37
C ASN A 42 3.60 -1.79 31.69
N LEU A 43 4.70 -2.54 31.67
CA LEU A 43 4.68 -3.96 31.34
C LEU A 43 4.57 -4.76 32.63
N LEU A 44 3.44 -5.47 32.78
CA LEU A 44 3.06 -6.20 33.99
C LEU A 44 3.31 -7.71 33.84
N GLU A 45 2.97 -8.47 34.87
CA GLU A 45 2.93 -9.93 34.83
C GLU A 45 1.86 -10.45 33.85
N ASP A 46 1.96 -11.73 33.47
CA ASP A 46 1.03 -12.43 32.56
C ASP A 46 0.83 -11.78 31.17
N ASN A 47 1.87 -11.14 30.61
CA ASN A 47 1.81 -10.40 29.34
C ASN A 47 0.75 -9.28 29.32
N LYS A 48 0.40 -8.73 30.49
CA LYS A 48 -0.50 -7.58 30.61
C LYS A 48 0.29 -6.28 30.48
N TYR A 49 -0.38 -5.25 29.98
CA TYR A 49 0.19 -3.91 29.92
C TYR A 49 -0.83 -2.85 30.34
N GLU A 50 -0.33 -1.71 30.80
CA GLU A 50 -1.13 -0.51 31.01
C GLU A 50 -0.50 0.65 30.26
N LEU A 51 -1.32 1.37 29.50
CA LEU A 51 -0.92 2.62 28.87
C LEU A 51 -1.64 3.77 29.57
N VAL A 52 -0.90 4.55 30.34
CA VAL A 52 -1.43 5.58 31.24
C VAL A 52 -1.22 6.95 30.61
N PHE A 53 -2.33 7.58 30.23
CA PHE A 53 -2.38 8.94 29.66
C PHE A 53 -2.71 10.03 30.70
N TYR A 54 -3.36 9.66 31.82
CA TYR A 54 -3.77 10.58 32.88
C TYR A 54 -3.39 10.02 34.25
N SER A 55 -2.61 10.78 35.03
CA SER A 55 -2.26 10.44 36.41
C SER A 55 -2.14 11.71 37.26
N GLY A 56 -2.49 11.63 38.54
CA GLY A 56 -2.49 12.79 39.42
C GLY A 56 -3.09 12.52 40.79
N ASN A 57 -3.19 13.58 41.60
CA ASN A 57 -3.79 13.52 42.93
C ASN A 57 -5.32 13.52 42.82
N TYR A 58 -6.01 13.16 43.90
CA TYR A 58 -7.45 13.38 44.01
C TYR A 58 -7.82 14.04 45.34
N GLU A 59 -8.91 14.79 45.33
CA GLU A 59 -9.52 15.39 46.51
C GLU A 59 -10.90 14.77 46.76
N ILE A 60 -11.28 14.62 48.03
CA ILE A 60 -12.61 14.17 48.42
C ILE A 60 -13.46 15.40 48.78
N LYS A 61 -14.57 15.60 48.09
CA LYS A 61 -15.54 16.67 48.37
C LYS A 61 -16.93 16.06 48.58
N GLY A 62 -17.31 15.91 49.85
CA GLY A 62 -18.53 15.19 50.23
C GLY A 62 -18.46 13.74 49.77
N ASP A 63 -19.49 13.27 49.07
CA ASP A 63 -19.55 11.92 48.49
C ASP A 63 -18.88 11.81 47.11
N SER A 64 -18.13 12.84 46.68
CA SER A 64 -17.50 12.91 45.35
C SER A 64 -15.97 12.94 45.41
N LEU A 65 -15.32 12.37 44.39
CA LEU A 65 -13.88 12.44 44.15
C LEU A 65 -13.59 13.42 43.01
N LEU A 66 -12.65 14.35 43.23
CA LEU A 66 -12.13 15.26 42.22
C LEU A 66 -10.70 14.86 41.86
N PHE A 67 -10.46 14.40 40.64
CA PHE A 67 -9.14 13.98 40.17
C PHE A 67 -8.40 15.17 39.52
N ALA A 68 -7.24 15.56 40.07
CA ALA A 68 -6.40 16.67 39.60
C ALA A 68 -5.11 16.13 38.94
N SER A 69 -4.86 16.45 37.67
CA SER A 69 -3.60 16.08 36.99
C SER A 69 -2.44 16.92 37.52
N ASN A 70 -1.24 16.33 37.66
CA ASN A 70 -0.07 17.04 38.19
C ASN A 70 0.72 17.88 37.16
N ALA A 71 0.30 17.96 35.89
CA ALA A 71 0.82 18.96 34.96
C ALA A 71 -0.09 19.07 33.74
N LYS A 72 -0.93 20.11 33.65
CA LYS A 72 -1.37 20.56 32.32
C LYS A 72 -0.15 21.10 31.61
N ALA A 73 0.11 20.68 30.36
CA ALA A 73 0.88 21.59 29.51
C ALA A 73 0.02 22.85 29.43
N GLU A 74 0.59 23.99 29.82
CA GLU A 74 -0.13 25.25 29.72
C GLU A 74 -0.44 25.62 28.26
N SER A 75 0.15 24.96 27.24
CA SER A 75 -0.13 25.14 25.82
C SER A 75 0.07 23.87 24.99
N ALA A 76 -0.70 23.70 23.90
CA ALA A 76 -0.48 22.68 22.87
C ALA A 76 0.71 23.01 21.93
N PHE A 77 1.38 24.15 22.14
CA PHE A 77 2.53 24.60 21.38
C PHE A 77 3.78 24.62 22.26
N ASP A 78 4.86 24.02 21.76
CA ASP A 78 6.19 24.09 22.37
C ASP A 78 7.05 25.12 21.62
N LEU A 79 7.65 26.06 22.36
CA LEU A 79 8.39 27.18 21.80
C LEU A 79 9.83 27.24 22.29
N ALA A 80 10.74 27.61 21.39
CA ALA A 80 12.11 27.95 21.73
C ALA A 80 12.54 29.28 21.11
N PHE A 81 13.18 30.14 21.90
CA PHE A 81 13.67 31.46 21.47
C PHE A 81 15.17 31.46 21.27
N LYS A 82 15.63 32.18 20.23
CA LYS A 82 17.01 32.66 20.13
C LYS A 82 17.00 34.18 20.14
N ASN A 83 18.05 34.79 20.69
CA ASN A 83 18.15 36.23 20.81
C ASN A 83 19.30 36.78 19.96
N ASP A 84 19.03 37.87 19.25
CA ASP A 84 20.02 38.72 18.60
C ASP A 84 19.52 40.18 18.61
N LYS A 85 20.25 41.03 19.33
CA LYS A 85 19.94 42.46 19.47
C LYS A 85 20.04 43.23 18.15
N LYS A 86 20.67 42.67 17.12
CA LYS A 86 20.83 43.30 15.80
C LYS A 86 19.72 42.92 14.81
N ALA A 87 18.92 41.91 15.11
CA ALA A 87 17.86 41.46 14.20
C ALA A 87 16.74 42.51 14.10
N LYS A 88 16.39 42.91 12.88
CA LYS A 88 15.30 43.86 12.62
C LYS A 88 13.92 43.21 12.57
N LYS A 89 13.87 41.91 12.27
CA LYS A 89 12.68 41.04 12.21
C LYS A 89 12.91 39.78 13.04
N ILE A 90 11.84 39.05 13.31
CA ILE A 90 11.89 37.76 14.02
C ILE A 90 11.65 36.66 12.99
N LYS A 91 12.58 35.71 12.89
CA LYS A 91 12.40 34.50 12.07
C LYS A 91 11.51 33.51 12.83
N VAL A 92 10.44 33.04 12.21
CA VAL A 92 9.57 32.00 12.76
C VAL A 92 9.81 30.71 12.00
N LYS A 93 10.00 29.62 12.73
CA LYS A 93 10.13 28.26 12.20
C LYS A 93 9.02 27.41 12.78
N PHE A 94 8.02 27.09 11.98
CA PHE A 94 6.90 26.25 12.40
C PHE A 94 7.12 24.83 11.86
N SER A 95 7.50 23.91 12.74
CA SER A 95 7.82 22.52 12.38
C SER A 95 6.60 21.60 12.46
N ASP A 96 6.58 20.57 11.61
CA ASP A 96 5.51 19.56 11.55
C ASP A 96 4.12 20.19 11.33
N ALA A 97 4.02 21.21 10.47
CA ALA A 97 2.80 21.98 10.23
C ALA A 97 1.77 21.23 9.33
N VAL A 98 1.59 19.92 9.54
CA VAL A 98 0.71 19.06 8.70
C VAL A 98 -0.73 19.57 8.66
N TYR A 99 -1.21 20.21 9.73
CA TYR A 99 -2.54 20.83 9.83
C TYR A 99 -2.53 22.34 9.54
N TYR A 100 -1.75 22.80 8.56
CA TYR A 100 -1.55 24.24 8.27
C TYR A 100 -2.84 25.02 7.96
N TYR A 101 -3.92 24.35 7.53
CA TYR A 101 -5.25 24.96 7.38
C TYR A 101 -5.96 25.26 8.71
N SER A 102 -5.59 24.58 9.79
CA SER A 102 -6.17 24.73 11.12
C SER A 102 -5.36 25.63 12.05
N PHE A 103 -4.23 26.17 11.59
CA PHE A 103 -3.34 27.02 12.37
C PHE A 103 -3.44 28.49 11.99
N TYR A 104 -3.46 29.36 13.01
CA TYR A 104 -3.36 30.81 12.83
C TYR A 104 -2.26 31.38 13.72
N VAL A 105 -1.54 32.36 13.17
CA VAL A 105 -0.47 33.08 13.84
C VAL A 105 -0.92 34.53 14.01
N GLY A 106 -0.88 35.03 15.25
CA GLY A 106 -1.24 36.40 15.59
C GLY A 106 -0.09 37.17 16.21
N THR A 107 0.09 38.44 15.84
CA THR A 107 1.10 39.32 16.45
C THR A 107 0.47 40.56 17.07
N GLN A 108 0.98 41.00 18.22
CA GLN A 108 0.51 42.19 18.93
C GLN A 108 1.69 43.05 19.42
N THR A 109 1.61 44.36 19.20
CA THR A 109 2.57 45.35 19.72
C THR A 109 1.84 46.30 20.67
N GLY A 110 2.36 46.44 21.89
CA GLY A 110 1.78 47.22 22.97
C GLY A 110 0.34 46.78 23.29
N THR A 111 -0.56 47.77 23.27
CA THR A 111 -2.01 47.56 23.46
C THR A 111 -2.79 47.58 22.15
N GLY A 112 -2.12 47.47 21.00
CA GLY A 112 -2.77 47.43 19.69
C GLY A 112 -3.57 46.15 19.45
N ASP A 113 -4.36 46.13 18.37
CA ASP A 113 -5.15 44.96 17.98
C ASP A 113 -4.25 43.81 17.49
N VAL A 114 -4.65 42.57 17.79
CA VAL A 114 -3.94 41.37 17.33
C VAL A 114 -4.17 41.20 15.83
N GLN A 115 -3.09 41.12 15.07
CA GLN A 115 -3.14 40.87 13.62
C GLN A 115 -2.94 39.38 13.38
N TYR A 116 -3.99 38.68 12.93
CA TYR A 116 -3.96 37.23 12.65
C TYR A 116 -3.77 36.96 11.16
N GLN A 117 -3.11 35.84 10.86
CA GLN A 117 -3.02 35.27 9.53
C GLN A 117 -3.09 33.73 9.61
N ARG A 118 -3.77 33.08 8.65
CA ARG A 118 -3.78 31.62 8.56
C ARG A 118 -2.42 31.11 8.08
N LEU A 119 -1.96 29.99 8.64
CA LEU A 119 -0.63 29.46 8.33
C LEU A 119 -0.54 29.00 6.85
N SER A 120 -1.63 28.52 6.25
CA SER A 120 -1.69 28.25 4.80
C SER A 120 -1.36 29.47 3.96
N ASP A 121 -1.89 30.64 4.29
CA ASP A 121 -1.73 31.85 3.47
C ASP A 121 -0.30 32.39 3.59
N ILE A 122 0.36 32.11 4.72
CA ILE A 122 1.78 32.35 4.89
C ILE A 122 2.56 31.36 4.02
N ARG A 123 2.22 30.07 4.10
CA ARG A 123 2.87 28.98 3.36
C ARG A 123 2.81 29.20 1.85
N GLU A 124 1.66 29.51 1.28
CA GLU A 124 1.49 29.79 -0.15
C GLU A 124 2.38 30.93 -0.64
N LYS A 125 2.67 31.92 0.23
CA LYS A 125 3.54 33.05 -0.10
C LYS A 125 5.03 32.70 -0.01
N VAL A 126 5.43 31.88 0.97
CA VAL A 126 6.85 31.59 1.26
C VAL A 126 7.35 30.28 0.64
N ASN A 127 6.43 29.36 0.32
CA ASN A 127 6.69 28.08 -0.32
C ASN A 127 5.56 27.69 -1.32
N PRO A 128 5.49 28.36 -2.49
CA PRO A 128 4.46 28.07 -3.50
C PRO A 128 4.63 26.71 -4.20
N GLU A 129 5.81 26.09 -4.13
CA GLU A 129 6.14 24.81 -4.81
C GLU A 129 5.76 23.57 -3.97
N ASP A 130 5.24 23.76 -2.75
CA ASP A 130 4.74 22.68 -1.88
C ASP A 130 5.79 21.59 -1.51
N ASP A 131 7.09 21.93 -1.55
CA ASP A 131 8.18 20.95 -1.41
C ASP A 131 8.57 20.61 0.06
N LYS A 132 7.99 21.32 1.04
CA LYS A 132 8.33 21.22 2.47
C LYS A 132 7.09 21.32 3.37
N THR A 133 7.09 20.52 4.42
CA THR A 133 6.07 20.51 5.48
C THR A 133 6.28 21.58 6.55
N ASP A 134 7.53 22.03 6.74
CA ASP A 134 7.86 23.10 7.67
C ASP A 134 7.57 24.48 7.05
N VAL A 135 7.06 25.41 7.84
CA VAL A 135 6.75 26.78 7.39
C VAL A 135 7.71 27.77 8.06
N ASP A 136 8.67 28.24 7.28
CA ASP A 136 9.65 29.26 7.67
C ASP A 136 9.23 30.64 7.13
N PHE A 137 9.06 31.62 8.02
CA PHE A 137 8.68 32.98 7.63
C PHE A 137 9.26 34.04 8.56
N GLU A 138 9.10 35.33 8.22
CA GLU A 138 9.53 36.44 9.06
C GLU A 138 8.35 37.30 9.50
N ILE A 139 8.34 37.71 10.77
CA ILE A 139 7.40 38.69 11.31
C ILE A 139 8.14 39.95 11.76
N ASP A 140 7.44 41.09 11.76
CA ASP A 140 7.94 42.31 12.38
C ASP A 140 8.06 42.15 13.91
N ARG A 141 8.83 43.04 14.54
CA ARG A 141 8.99 43.05 15.99
C ARG A 141 7.63 43.26 16.67
N ALA A 142 7.23 42.30 17.48
CA ALA A 142 6.00 42.31 18.27
C ALA A 142 6.29 42.04 19.75
N ASP A 143 5.41 42.50 20.64
CA ASP A 143 5.51 42.26 22.08
C ASP A 143 4.90 40.91 22.48
N TYR A 144 3.90 40.43 21.71
CA TYR A 144 3.25 39.14 21.94
C TYR A 144 3.03 38.34 20.65
N LEU A 145 3.13 37.03 20.78
CA LEU A 145 2.79 36.04 19.77
C LEU A 145 1.57 35.23 20.22
N TYR A 146 0.60 35.08 19.34
CA TYR A 146 -0.59 34.26 19.53
C TYR A 146 -0.52 33.08 18.57
N LEU A 147 -0.73 31.88 19.09
CA LEU A 147 -0.83 30.64 18.31
C LEU A 147 -2.20 30.04 18.52
N VAL A 148 -2.89 29.77 17.42
CA VAL A 148 -4.25 29.24 17.42
C VAL A 148 -4.28 27.92 16.68
N TYR A 149 -4.92 26.92 17.29
CA TYR A 149 -5.33 25.70 16.63
C TYR A 149 -6.86 25.60 16.67
N GLU A 150 -7.49 25.42 15.52
CA GLU A 150 -8.95 25.28 15.39
C GLU A 150 -9.33 23.82 15.07
N GLU A 151 -10.08 23.21 15.99
CA GLU A 151 -10.61 21.84 15.90
C GLU A 151 -11.86 21.80 15.01
N TYR A 152 -12.13 20.62 14.45
CA TYR A 152 -13.41 20.30 13.82
C TYR A 152 -14.57 20.51 14.83
N GLY A 153 -15.62 21.23 14.44
CA GLY A 153 -16.72 21.63 15.32
C GLY A 153 -16.62 23.04 15.94
N GLY A 154 -15.66 23.86 15.47
CA GLY A 154 -15.61 25.30 15.76
C GLY A 154 -14.99 25.66 17.13
N LYS A 155 -14.33 24.70 17.78
CA LYS A 155 -13.62 24.92 19.04
C LYS A 155 -12.15 25.22 18.73
N SER A 156 -11.59 26.28 19.30
CA SER A 156 -10.21 26.69 19.06
C SER A 156 -9.45 26.87 20.35
N THR A 157 -8.18 26.45 20.35
CA THR A 157 -7.23 26.68 21.43
C THR A 157 -6.34 27.86 21.05
N VAL A 158 -6.35 28.92 21.86
CA VAL A 158 -5.56 30.14 21.67
C VAL A 158 -4.53 30.26 22.78
N SER A 159 -3.25 30.22 22.42
CA SER A 159 -2.12 30.38 23.33
C SER A 159 -1.37 31.69 23.08
N LYS A 160 -1.16 32.49 24.13
CA LYS A 160 -0.43 33.77 24.10
C LYS A 160 0.96 33.63 24.70
N PHE A 161 1.97 34.17 24.05
CA PHE A 161 3.36 34.16 24.50
C PHE A 161 3.94 35.58 24.50
N ALA A 162 4.74 35.91 25.52
CA ALA A 162 5.55 37.13 25.51
C ALA A 162 6.80 36.93 24.65
N LEU A 163 7.09 37.89 23.78
CA LEU A 163 8.31 37.90 22.99
C LEU A 163 9.36 38.79 23.68
N PRO A 164 10.57 38.26 23.98
CA PRO A 164 11.67 39.08 24.48
C PRO A 164 12.06 40.18 23.48
N LYS A 165 12.43 41.37 23.99
CA LYS A 165 12.80 42.51 23.13
C LYS A 165 13.96 42.24 22.18
N ASP A 166 14.82 41.28 22.52
CA ASP A 166 15.98 40.86 21.74
C ASP A 166 15.78 39.55 20.98
N VAL A 167 14.58 38.96 20.95
CA VAL A 167 14.32 37.70 20.24
C VAL A 167 14.54 37.83 18.74
N SER A 168 15.28 36.93 18.11
CA SER A 168 15.57 36.95 16.68
C SER A 168 15.00 35.73 15.94
N GLU A 169 14.77 34.63 16.66
CA GLU A 169 14.16 33.43 16.12
C GLU A 169 13.19 32.82 17.13
N VAL A 170 12.03 32.35 16.65
CA VAL A 170 11.05 31.56 17.39
C VAL A 170 10.86 30.24 16.65
N ALA A 171 11.24 29.13 17.28
CA ALA A 171 10.89 27.79 16.80
C ALA A 171 9.60 27.33 17.48
N ILE A 172 8.65 26.82 16.72
CA ILE A 172 7.32 26.40 17.16
C ILE A 172 7.11 24.94 16.76
N LYS A 173 6.66 24.13 17.71
CA LYS A 173 6.20 22.76 17.45
C LYS A 173 4.81 22.55 18.04
N TYR A 174 3.88 22.06 17.24
CA TYR A 174 2.55 21.66 17.71
C TYR A 174 2.58 20.24 18.29
N GLN A 175 1.93 20.05 19.44
CA GLN A 175 1.77 18.76 20.10
C GLN A 175 0.26 18.45 20.23
N PRO A 176 -0.30 17.56 19.39
CA PRO A 176 -1.70 17.18 19.51
C PRO A 176 -1.94 16.42 20.82
N GLU A 177 -3.12 16.62 21.43
CA GLU A 177 -3.59 15.78 22.52
C GLU A 177 -3.95 14.39 21.97
N VAL A 178 -3.18 13.36 22.35
CA VAL A 178 -3.33 11.99 21.82
C VAL A 178 -4.43 11.26 22.60
N LEU A 179 -5.66 11.23 22.11
CA LEU A 179 -6.67 10.25 22.51
C LEU A 179 -7.61 9.91 21.33
N GLY A 180 -7.26 8.86 20.58
CA GLY A 180 -8.10 8.17 19.60
C GLY A 180 -7.97 6.65 19.76
N ASP A 181 -8.85 5.89 19.11
CA ASP A 181 -8.99 4.43 19.27
C ASP A 181 -7.78 3.68 18.63
N LEU A 182 -6.71 3.52 19.39
CA LEU A 182 -5.40 3.06 18.91
C LEU A 182 -5.36 1.53 18.72
N LYS A 183 -5.20 1.07 17.47
CA LYS A 183 -4.72 -0.29 17.16
C LYS A 183 -3.19 -0.30 17.13
N ILE A 184 -2.56 -0.51 18.28
CA ILE A 184 -1.10 -0.45 18.42
C ILE A 184 -0.39 -1.79 18.16
N THR A 185 0.75 -1.71 17.50
CA THR A 185 1.76 -2.79 17.40
C THR A 185 3.07 -2.29 18.02
N GLY A 186 3.84 -3.20 18.62
CA GLY A 186 5.05 -2.86 19.38
C GLY A 186 6.31 -3.55 18.86
N PHE A 187 7.42 -2.82 18.79
CA PHE A 187 8.75 -3.32 18.43
C PHE A 187 9.77 -2.94 19.52
N PHE A 188 10.66 -3.86 19.90
CA PHE A 188 11.75 -3.59 20.83
C PHE A 188 13.08 -3.50 20.09
N ASN A 189 13.67 -2.30 20.08
CA ASN A 189 14.96 -2.07 19.46
C ASN A 189 16.10 -2.49 20.41
N GLN A 190 16.68 -3.66 20.14
CA GLN A 190 17.77 -4.21 20.95
C GLN A 190 19.07 -3.40 20.91
N LYS A 191 19.29 -2.55 19.89
CA LYS A 191 20.48 -1.69 19.77
C LYS A 191 20.36 -0.46 20.68
N THR A 192 19.16 0.10 20.81
CA THR A 192 18.91 1.34 21.56
C THR A 192 18.25 1.13 22.92
N ASN A 193 17.82 -0.10 23.23
CA ASN A 193 17.06 -0.47 24.44
C ASN A 193 15.72 0.30 24.54
N GLU A 194 15.10 0.57 23.40
CA GLU A 194 13.86 1.35 23.28
C GLU A 194 12.70 0.45 22.87
N LEU A 195 11.54 0.69 23.47
CA LEU A 195 10.29 0.10 23.01
C LEU A 195 9.54 1.12 22.15
N MET A 196 9.14 0.72 20.96
CA MET A 196 8.44 1.57 19.99
C MET A 196 7.05 1.01 19.79
N ILE A 197 6.01 1.82 19.93
CA ILE A 197 4.63 1.42 19.61
C ILE A 197 4.06 2.35 18.54
N SER A 198 3.42 1.79 17.51
CA SER A 198 2.80 2.56 16.42
C SER A 198 1.52 1.89 15.92
N GLU A 199 0.68 2.65 15.23
CA GLU A 199 -0.36 2.08 14.37
C GLU A 199 0.25 1.38 13.15
N GLN A 200 -0.53 0.53 12.47
CA GLN A 200 -0.09 -0.40 11.41
C GLN A 200 0.76 0.23 10.28
N SER A 201 0.72 1.54 10.07
CA SER A 201 1.50 2.25 9.04
C SER A 201 2.93 2.64 9.48
N GLY A 202 3.27 2.53 10.78
CA GLY A 202 4.63 2.77 11.29
C GLY A 202 5.16 4.21 11.18
N LYS A 203 4.34 5.17 10.71
CA LYS A 203 4.83 6.49 10.29
C LYS A 203 5.21 7.47 11.41
N ASP A 204 4.91 7.18 12.69
CA ASP A 204 5.36 7.99 13.84
C ASP A 204 5.23 7.21 15.17
N PRO A 205 6.18 6.30 15.50
CA PRO A 205 6.06 5.48 16.70
C PRO A 205 6.23 6.29 17.99
N LEU A 206 5.44 6.00 19.03
CA LEU A 206 5.75 6.41 20.39
C LEU A 206 6.97 5.60 20.87
N VAL A 207 8.04 6.30 21.24
CA VAL A 207 9.28 5.69 21.72
C VAL A 207 9.31 5.74 23.23
N PHE A 208 9.62 4.62 23.87
CA PHE A 208 9.60 4.41 25.31
C PHE A 208 10.97 3.92 25.78
N ARG A 209 11.44 4.47 26.90
CA ARG A 209 12.63 3.98 27.63
C ARG A 209 12.26 3.60 29.04
N ASN A 210 12.97 2.63 29.60
CA ASN A 210 12.77 2.20 30.98
C ASN A 210 12.95 3.41 31.91
N ALA A 211 12.01 3.61 32.84
CA ALA A 211 12.02 4.77 33.74
C ALA A 211 13.28 4.84 34.63
N LYS A 212 14.01 3.73 34.79
CA LYS A 212 15.31 3.69 35.48
C LYS A 212 16.44 4.35 34.66
N ASP A 213 16.28 4.41 33.34
CA ASP A 213 17.31 4.87 32.38
C ASP A 213 17.02 6.29 31.85
N THR A 214 15.92 6.92 32.26
CA THR A 214 15.53 8.24 31.76
C THR A 214 16.33 9.37 32.40
N GLN A 215 16.92 10.23 31.55
CA GLN A 215 17.51 11.51 31.94
C GLN A 215 16.39 12.50 32.37
N PRO A 216 16.66 13.42 33.31
CA PRO A 216 15.68 14.40 33.77
C PRO A 216 15.17 15.30 32.63
N GLU A 217 13.89 15.69 32.74
CA GLU A 217 13.13 16.47 31.74
C GLU A 217 13.93 17.64 31.13
N LYS A 218 13.88 17.75 29.79
CA LYS A 218 14.00 19.05 29.14
C LYS A 218 12.66 19.78 29.34
N ILE A 219 12.55 20.48 30.46
CA ILE A 219 11.44 21.41 30.71
C ILE A 219 11.44 22.43 29.56
N SER A 220 10.33 22.56 28.84
CA SER A 220 10.15 23.64 27.87
C SER A 220 10.32 24.98 28.60
N LYS A 221 11.25 25.82 28.13
CA LYS A 221 11.65 27.05 28.83
C LYS A 221 10.66 28.20 28.64
N VAL A 222 9.70 28.08 27.72
CA VAL A 222 8.78 29.16 27.36
C VAL A 222 7.37 28.81 27.83
N VAL A 223 6.88 29.60 28.77
CA VAL A 223 5.57 29.42 29.40
C VAL A 223 4.57 30.38 28.73
N SER A 224 3.38 29.88 28.38
CA SER A 224 2.33 30.72 27.82
C SER A 224 1.79 31.67 28.88
N LEU A 225 1.55 32.94 28.53
CA LEU A 225 0.91 33.91 29.41
C LEU A 225 -0.60 33.65 29.58
N GLU A 226 -1.22 33.09 28.55
CA GLU A 226 -2.64 32.77 28.51
C GLU A 226 -2.83 31.56 27.61
N ASN A 227 -3.67 30.62 28.04
CA ASN A 227 -4.19 29.59 27.16
C ASN A 227 -5.69 29.42 27.43
N LYS A 228 -6.49 29.59 26.37
CA LYS A 228 -7.94 29.51 26.46
C LYS A 228 -8.51 28.74 25.29
N THR A 229 -9.61 28.06 25.58
CA THR A 229 -10.49 27.50 24.56
C THR A 229 -11.59 28.50 24.23
N ILE A 230 -11.80 28.75 22.94
CA ILE A 230 -12.82 29.65 22.40
C ILE A 230 -13.67 28.86 21.43
N THR A 231 -14.99 28.96 21.52
CA THR A 231 -15.89 28.50 20.46
C THR A 231 -16.13 29.62 19.46
N ASN A 232 -16.15 29.28 18.16
CA ASN A 232 -16.31 30.20 17.04
C ASN A 232 -15.23 31.30 16.98
N PHE A 233 -13.95 30.91 17.07
CA PHE A 233 -12.84 31.85 16.91
C PHE A 233 -12.96 32.61 15.58
N THR A 234 -12.87 33.95 15.62
CA THR A 234 -13.00 34.79 14.42
C THR A 234 -12.10 36.03 14.53
N TYR A 235 -11.71 36.58 13.38
CA TYR A 235 -11.00 37.85 13.25
C TYR A 235 -11.36 38.54 11.91
N PRO A 236 -11.16 39.86 11.76
CA PRO A 236 -11.48 40.58 10.53
C PRO A 236 -10.78 39.97 9.31
N GLY A 237 -11.55 39.57 8.29
CA GLY A 237 -11.02 38.94 7.08
C GLY A 237 -10.73 37.44 7.20
N LYS A 238 -11.16 36.78 8.29
CA LYS A 238 -11.08 35.31 8.40
C LYS A 238 -12.04 34.67 7.39
N GLU A 239 -11.50 33.87 6.48
CA GLU A 239 -12.29 32.98 5.63
C GLU A 239 -12.79 31.77 6.43
N PRO A 240 -13.96 31.19 6.09
CA PRO A 240 -14.40 29.93 6.68
C PRO A 240 -13.31 28.85 6.56
N LEU A 241 -13.26 27.94 7.53
CA LEU A 241 -12.50 26.71 7.35
C LEU A 241 -13.04 26.01 6.10
N VAL A 242 -12.21 25.92 5.08
CA VAL A 242 -12.55 25.33 3.79
C VAL A 242 -12.77 23.84 4.02
N SER A 243 -13.96 23.34 3.67
CA SER A 243 -14.38 21.93 3.85
C SER A 243 -13.86 20.99 2.75
N ASP A 244 -12.92 21.43 1.93
CA ASP A 244 -12.65 20.81 0.62
C ASP A 244 -11.90 19.47 0.67
N ASP A 245 -11.58 18.93 1.86
CA ASP A 245 -10.86 17.65 1.97
C ASP A 245 -11.58 16.57 2.81
N PHE A 246 -12.80 16.80 3.30
CA PHE A 246 -13.55 15.76 4.02
C PHE A 246 -15.05 15.84 3.75
N GLY A 247 -15.58 14.76 3.15
CA GLY A 247 -16.98 14.64 2.74
C GLY A 247 -18.00 14.84 3.87
N THR A 248 -19.17 15.36 3.45
CA THR A 248 -20.47 15.43 4.13
C THR A 248 -20.54 16.15 5.49
N ASP A 249 -21.01 17.40 5.47
CA ASP A 249 -22.36 17.80 5.90
C ASP A 249 -22.38 19.32 6.11
N VAL A 250 -22.98 20.06 5.17
CA VAL A 250 -23.24 21.50 5.35
C VAL A 250 -24.61 21.63 5.99
N ALA A 251 -24.62 21.97 7.27
CA ALA A 251 -25.81 22.46 7.95
C ALA A 251 -26.28 23.76 7.27
N GLU A 252 -27.56 23.78 6.90
CA GLU A 252 -28.28 24.97 6.45
C GLU A 252 -28.17 26.08 7.50
N ASP A 253 -27.61 27.21 7.10
CA ASP A 253 -28.27 28.53 7.10
C ASP A 253 -27.19 29.63 7.10
N SER A 254 -26.97 30.25 5.94
CA SER A 254 -26.58 31.65 5.91
C SER A 254 -26.85 32.25 4.54
N THR A 255 -27.65 33.31 4.60
CA THR A 255 -28.12 34.15 3.51
C THR A 255 -26.99 34.67 2.61
N VAL A 256 -27.12 34.35 1.33
CA VAL A 256 -26.78 35.15 0.13
C VAL A 256 -25.66 36.17 0.30
N VAL A 257 -24.45 35.79 -0.14
CA VAL A 257 -23.53 36.73 -0.77
C VAL A 257 -23.13 36.16 -2.12
N VAL A 258 -23.54 36.86 -3.17
CA VAL A 258 -23.24 36.55 -4.57
C VAL A 258 -21.75 36.81 -4.79
N ALA A 259 -20.94 35.78 -4.62
CA ALA A 259 -19.69 35.64 -5.38
C ALA A 259 -20.05 34.83 -6.63
N ASP A 260 -19.53 35.22 -7.79
CA ASP A 260 -19.62 34.45 -9.04
C ASP A 260 -19.00 33.07 -8.81
N SER A 261 -19.78 32.15 -8.27
CA SER A 261 -19.46 30.75 -8.26
C SER A 261 -19.56 30.29 -9.70
N PHE A 262 -18.54 29.57 -10.17
CA PHE A 262 -18.71 28.66 -11.28
C PHE A 262 -19.83 27.70 -10.87
N ALA A 263 -21.07 28.02 -11.22
CA ALA A 263 -22.19 27.13 -11.08
C ALA A 263 -21.89 25.94 -12.00
N SER A 264 -21.29 24.88 -11.46
CA SER A 264 -21.23 23.60 -12.14
C SER A 264 -22.64 23.27 -12.58
N LYS A 265 -22.80 22.89 -13.85
CA LYS A 265 -24.11 22.54 -14.38
C LYS A 265 -24.50 21.21 -13.77
N LYS A 266 -25.12 21.25 -12.59
CA LYS A 266 -25.60 20.05 -11.92
C LYS A 266 -26.56 19.30 -12.85
N VAL A 267 -26.30 18.02 -13.06
CA VAL A 267 -27.15 17.15 -13.87
C VAL A 267 -28.50 17.00 -13.17
N ASP A 268 -29.61 17.40 -13.82
CA ASP A 268 -30.98 17.10 -13.37
C ASP A 268 -31.27 15.62 -13.64
N PHE A 269 -30.73 14.76 -12.80
CA PHE A 269 -30.85 13.32 -12.90
C PHE A 269 -32.21 12.84 -12.39
N ARG A 270 -32.82 11.89 -13.12
CA ARG A 270 -34.12 11.31 -12.78
C ARG A 270 -34.06 9.80 -12.80
N LEU A 271 -34.54 9.18 -11.73
CA LEU A 271 -34.64 7.74 -11.61
C LEU A 271 -35.89 7.26 -12.34
N LYS A 272 -35.75 6.12 -13.03
CA LYS A 272 -36.88 5.48 -13.69
C LYS A 272 -37.61 4.58 -12.71
N VAL A 273 -38.75 5.04 -12.22
CA VAL A 273 -39.65 4.27 -11.34
C VAL A 273 -40.84 3.74 -12.14
N GLU A 274 -41.07 2.43 -12.05
CA GLU A 274 -42.11 1.73 -12.79
C GLU A 274 -43.24 1.27 -11.86
N ASN A 275 -44.46 1.12 -12.40
CA ASN A 275 -45.65 0.77 -11.60
C ASN A 275 -45.90 -0.75 -11.46
N SER A 276 -45.09 -1.59 -12.10
CA SER A 276 -45.18 -3.04 -11.99
C SER A 276 -43.80 -3.68 -11.97
N LEU A 277 -43.66 -4.80 -11.26
CA LEU A 277 -42.40 -5.56 -11.23
C LEU A 277 -41.91 -5.95 -12.63
N LYS A 278 -42.83 -6.33 -13.52
CA LYS A 278 -42.48 -6.69 -14.90
C LYS A 278 -41.86 -5.51 -15.65
N SER A 279 -42.45 -4.31 -15.53
CA SER A 279 -41.92 -3.10 -16.16
C SER A 279 -40.60 -2.67 -15.52
N ALA A 280 -40.49 -2.75 -14.18
CA ALA A 280 -39.27 -2.44 -13.46
C ALA A 280 -38.09 -3.33 -13.91
N LEU A 281 -38.31 -4.64 -14.02
CA LEU A 281 -37.29 -5.57 -14.53
C LEU A 281 -36.93 -5.29 -15.99
N ALA A 282 -37.90 -4.97 -16.84
CA ALA A 282 -37.64 -4.59 -18.23
C ALA A 282 -36.82 -3.30 -18.33
N ALA A 283 -37.11 -2.31 -17.48
CA ALA A 283 -36.35 -1.07 -17.40
C ALA A 283 -34.92 -1.30 -16.89
N THR A 284 -34.74 -2.14 -15.87
CA THR A 284 -33.41 -2.54 -15.38
C THR A 284 -32.62 -3.31 -16.43
N GLY A 285 -33.27 -4.22 -17.17
CA GLY A 285 -32.62 -4.99 -18.23
C GLY A 285 -32.25 -4.21 -19.49
N ALA A 286 -32.81 -3.01 -19.69
CA ALA A 286 -32.41 -2.11 -20.78
C ALA A 286 -30.96 -1.61 -20.60
N THR A 287 -30.45 -1.62 -19.37
CA THR A 287 -29.08 -1.24 -18.99
C THR A 287 -28.38 -2.45 -18.38
N LYS A 288 -27.39 -3.04 -19.07
CA LYS A 288 -26.77 -4.31 -18.66
C LYS A 288 -26.07 -4.29 -17.30
N THR A 289 -25.82 -3.11 -16.74
CA THR A 289 -25.05 -2.89 -15.51
C THR A 289 -25.89 -2.66 -14.26
N LYS A 290 -27.21 -2.44 -14.37
CA LYS A 290 -28.02 -2.06 -13.20
C LYS A 290 -28.64 -3.24 -12.45
N PHE A 291 -28.85 -3.04 -11.16
CA PHE A 291 -29.69 -3.91 -10.31
C PHE A 291 -31.02 -3.25 -9.98
N LEU A 292 -32.04 -4.07 -9.67
CA LEU A 292 -33.35 -3.59 -9.22
C LEU A 292 -33.48 -3.75 -7.70
N VAL A 293 -33.72 -2.66 -6.99
CA VAL A 293 -34.03 -2.64 -5.56
C VAL A 293 -35.55 -2.61 -5.38
N MET A 294 -36.11 -3.68 -4.85
CA MET A 294 -37.52 -3.80 -4.51
C MET A 294 -37.73 -3.54 -3.02
N ALA A 295 -38.54 -2.54 -2.68
CA ALA A 295 -38.99 -2.27 -1.33
C ALA A 295 -40.35 -2.93 -1.06
N VAL A 296 -40.47 -3.65 0.04
CA VAL A 296 -41.69 -4.33 0.48
C VAL A 296 -42.10 -3.77 1.84
N ASP A 297 -43.10 -2.89 1.84
CA ASP A 297 -43.61 -2.29 3.08
C ASP A 297 -45.14 -2.19 3.11
N SER A 298 -45.80 -3.30 2.74
CA SER A 298 -47.27 -3.37 2.61
C SER A 298 -48.07 -3.11 3.89
N LYS A 299 -47.42 -3.01 5.06
CA LYS A 299 -48.06 -2.75 6.36
C LYS A 299 -47.98 -1.28 6.79
N ASN A 300 -47.11 -0.48 6.18
CA ASN A 300 -46.92 0.93 6.49
C ASN A 300 -47.78 1.80 5.57
N ALA A 301 -48.68 2.60 6.16
CA ALA A 301 -49.55 3.50 5.41
C ALA A 301 -48.77 4.64 4.72
N ALA A 302 -47.56 4.97 5.22
CA ALA A 302 -46.68 6.00 4.65
C ALA A 302 -45.70 5.44 3.59
N ALA A 303 -45.69 4.13 3.31
CA ALA A 303 -44.69 3.48 2.46
C ALA A 303 -44.48 4.15 1.08
N LYS A 304 -45.56 4.66 0.47
CA LYS A 304 -45.46 5.38 -0.82
C LYS A 304 -44.78 6.74 -0.66
N ALA A 305 -45.11 7.49 0.39
CA ALA A 305 -44.51 8.79 0.68
C ALA A 305 -43.03 8.63 1.04
N ASP A 306 -42.69 7.64 1.86
CA ASP A 306 -41.32 7.32 2.26
C ASP A 306 -40.48 6.90 1.03
N PHE A 307 -41.05 6.08 0.15
CA PHE A 307 -40.41 5.70 -1.11
C PHE A 307 -40.17 6.91 -2.01
N ASP A 308 -41.17 7.78 -2.21
CA ASP A 308 -41.02 8.96 -3.06
C ASP A 308 -39.98 9.95 -2.53
N ALA A 309 -39.93 10.12 -1.20
CA ALA A 309 -38.92 10.94 -0.54
C ALA A 309 -37.51 10.37 -0.77
N PHE A 310 -37.33 9.05 -0.60
CA PHE A 310 -36.07 8.38 -0.89
C PHE A 310 -35.64 8.54 -2.35
N ILE A 311 -36.54 8.36 -3.32
CA ILE A 311 -36.22 8.53 -4.74
C ILE A 311 -35.73 9.95 -5.02
N LYS A 312 -36.40 10.97 -4.47
CA LYS A 312 -36.01 12.37 -4.68
C LYS A 312 -34.63 12.68 -4.08
N ASP A 313 -34.33 12.12 -2.91
CA ASP A 313 -33.00 12.22 -2.32
C ASP A 313 -31.95 11.54 -3.22
N GLN A 314 -32.19 10.30 -3.65
CA GLN A 314 -31.26 9.57 -4.51
C GLN A 314 -31.03 10.26 -5.86
N GLU A 315 -32.08 10.82 -6.48
CA GLU A 315 -31.96 11.64 -7.69
C GLU A 315 -30.98 12.81 -7.47
N THR A 316 -31.08 13.46 -6.31
CA THR A 316 -30.21 14.58 -5.93
C THR A 316 -28.77 14.12 -5.68
N GLN A 317 -28.57 13.04 -4.92
CA GLN A 317 -27.25 12.51 -4.60
C GLN A 317 -26.51 12.01 -5.84
N VAL A 318 -27.18 11.22 -6.68
CA VAL A 318 -26.58 10.72 -7.93
C VAL A 318 -26.29 11.87 -8.90
N GLY A 319 -27.20 12.84 -9.01
CA GLY A 319 -26.97 14.04 -9.81
C GLY A 319 -25.77 14.87 -9.35
N TYR A 320 -25.50 14.96 -8.04
CA TYR A 320 -24.31 15.63 -7.51
C TYR A 320 -23.01 14.89 -7.87
N ASN A 321 -23.03 13.55 -7.89
CA ASN A 321 -21.85 12.76 -8.22
C ASN A 321 -21.50 12.80 -9.72
N MET A 322 -22.45 13.14 -10.60
CA MET A 322 -22.24 13.23 -12.05
C MET A 322 -21.51 14.51 -12.51
N TYR A 323 -21.25 15.47 -11.61
CA TYR A 323 -20.66 16.78 -11.90
C TYR A 323 -21.40 17.51 -13.04
N ASP A 324 -20.88 17.50 -14.27
CA ASP A 324 -21.36 18.31 -15.40
C ASP A 324 -22.14 17.55 -16.48
N VAL A 325 -22.00 16.22 -16.57
CA VAL A 325 -22.63 15.40 -17.62
C VAL A 325 -23.08 14.04 -17.07
N TYR A 326 -24.10 13.44 -17.68
CA TYR A 326 -24.52 12.10 -17.30
C TYR A 326 -23.35 11.11 -17.38
N ASN A 327 -22.99 10.52 -16.25
CA ASN A 327 -22.01 9.44 -16.17
C ASN A 327 -22.71 8.15 -15.67
N PRO A 328 -22.82 7.10 -16.51
CA PRO A 328 -23.49 5.86 -16.14
C PRO A 328 -22.82 5.09 -14.99
N GLU A 329 -21.57 5.41 -14.63
CA GLU A 329 -20.88 4.80 -13.47
C GLU A 329 -21.56 5.11 -12.13
N PHE A 330 -22.33 6.21 -12.06
CA PHE A 330 -23.08 6.58 -10.84
C PHE A 330 -24.55 6.11 -10.87
N ASP A 331 -25.03 5.62 -12.01
CA ASP A 331 -26.43 5.22 -12.22
C ASP A 331 -26.58 3.69 -12.14
N LEU A 332 -26.44 3.16 -10.93
CA LEU A 332 -26.24 1.72 -10.69
C LEU A 332 -27.52 0.94 -10.33
N PHE A 333 -28.59 1.64 -9.92
CA PHE A 333 -29.80 1.03 -9.38
C PHE A 333 -31.08 1.61 -9.98
N ASN A 334 -32.06 0.75 -10.24
CA ASN A 334 -33.46 1.14 -10.36
C ASN A 334 -34.22 0.71 -9.11
N TYR A 335 -35.36 1.35 -8.85
CA TYR A 335 -36.14 1.12 -7.63
C TYR A 335 -37.60 0.79 -7.96
N TYR A 336 -38.19 -0.08 -7.14
CA TYR A 336 -39.58 -0.48 -7.26
C TYR A 336 -40.23 -0.66 -5.87
N LEU A 337 -41.40 -0.08 -5.67
CA LEU A 337 -42.23 -0.34 -4.50
C LEU A 337 -43.20 -1.48 -4.80
N ALA A 338 -43.08 -2.59 -4.07
CA ALA A 338 -43.94 -3.75 -4.24
C ALA A 338 -45.39 -3.41 -3.87
N THR A 339 -46.32 -3.92 -4.68
CA THR A 339 -47.76 -3.70 -4.57
C THR A 339 -48.49 -4.99 -4.19
N ALA A 340 -49.82 -4.90 -4.05
CA ALA A 340 -50.65 -6.08 -3.79
C ALA A 340 -50.52 -7.16 -4.89
N ASP A 341 -50.19 -6.76 -6.12
CA ASP A 341 -50.05 -7.65 -7.28
C ASP A 341 -48.81 -8.56 -7.17
N ASP A 342 -47.80 -8.16 -6.40
CA ASP A 342 -46.54 -8.90 -6.26
C ASP A 342 -46.60 -10.01 -5.21
N LYS A 343 -47.71 -10.15 -4.49
CA LYS A 343 -47.88 -11.14 -3.40
C LYS A 343 -47.57 -12.57 -3.84
N LYS A 344 -47.93 -12.94 -5.07
CA LYS A 344 -47.63 -14.27 -5.64
C LYS A 344 -46.13 -14.45 -5.87
N TRP A 345 -45.44 -13.43 -6.38
CA TRP A 345 -44.01 -13.46 -6.66
C TRP A 345 -43.20 -13.55 -5.36
N LEU A 346 -43.55 -12.74 -4.36
CA LEU A 346 -42.92 -12.76 -3.02
C LEU A 346 -43.05 -14.14 -2.37
N LYS A 347 -44.26 -14.73 -2.39
CA LYS A 347 -44.50 -16.09 -1.86
C LYS A 347 -43.67 -17.15 -2.60
N THR A 348 -43.55 -17.04 -3.92
CA THR A 348 -42.79 -17.99 -4.75
C THR A 348 -41.30 -17.96 -4.40
N ASN A 349 -40.76 -16.77 -4.12
CA ASN A 349 -39.36 -16.58 -3.73
C ASN A 349 -39.14 -16.69 -2.20
N LYS A 350 -40.14 -17.12 -1.43
CA LYS A 350 -40.10 -17.29 0.03
C LYS A 350 -39.71 -16.02 0.80
N ILE A 351 -40.11 -14.86 0.30
CA ILE A 351 -39.87 -13.56 0.95
C ILE A 351 -41.05 -13.26 1.89
N THR A 352 -40.76 -13.10 3.17
CA THR A 352 -41.78 -12.86 4.22
C THR A 352 -41.56 -11.58 5.03
N ASP A 353 -40.42 -10.93 4.87
CA ASP A 353 -40.04 -9.75 5.64
C ASP A 353 -40.84 -8.50 5.23
N THR A 354 -41.25 -7.72 6.22
CA THR A 354 -41.93 -6.42 6.06
C THR A 354 -41.66 -5.56 7.31
N PRO A 355 -40.98 -4.40 7.19
CA PRO A 355 -40.34 -3.91 5.97
C PRO A 355 -39.25 -4.87 5.47
N GLY A 356 -39.07 -4.95 4.16
CA GLY A 356 -38.06 -5.78 3.52
C GLY A 356 -37.50 -5.13 2.25
N LEU A 357 -36.19 -5.26 2.05
CA LEU A 357 -35.51 -4.86 0.82
C LEU A 357 -35.01 -6.11 0.08
N ILE A 358 -35.23 -6.16 -1.23
CA ILE A 358 -34.78 -7.25 -2.08
C ILE A 358 -34.04 -6.67 -3.27
N VAL A 359 -32.83 -7.15 -3.51
CA VAL A 359 -32.06 -6.77 -4.70
C VAL A 359 -32.12 -7.88 -5.73
N LEU A 360 -32.51 -7.52 -6.96
CA LEU A 360 -32.71 -8.42 -8.09
C LEU A 360 -31.75 -8.06 -9.21
N ASN A 361 -31.30 -9.06 -9.97
CA ASN A 361 -30.70 -8.82 -11.28
C ASN A 361 -31.77 -8.53 -12.35
N ASN A 362 -31.31 -8.19 -13.56
CA ASN A 362 -32.19 -7.88 -14.70
C ASN A 362 -33.15 -9.01 -15.12
N SER A 363 -32.90 -10.24 -14.68
CA SER A 363 -33.71 -11.43 -14.97
C SER A 363 -34.69 -11.75 -13.83
N GLY A 364 -34.74 -10.93 -12.78
CA GLY A 364 -35.59 -11.13 -11.61
C GLY A 364 -35.08 -12.19 -10.63
N VAL A 365 -33.80 -12.54 -10.70
CA VAL A 365 -33.15 -13.44 -9.73
C VAL A 365 -32.76 -12.63 -8.50
N VAL A 366 -33.13 -13.13 -7.32
CA VAL A 366 -32.75 -12.55 -6.03
C VAL A 366 -31.25 -12.70 -5.78
N LEU A 367 -30.58 -11.59 -5.45
CA LEU A 367 -29.15 -11.54 -5.10
C LEU A 367 -28.94 -11.28 -3.60
N ALA A 368 -29.76 -10.41 -3.00
CA ALA A 368 -29.68 -10.08 -1.58
C ALA A 368 -31.04 -9.71 -1.01
N ILE A 369 -31.24 -9.98 0.29
CA ILE A 369 -32.44 -9.61 1.06
C ILE A 369 -32.02 -8.99 2.40
N ALA A 370 -32.71 -7.95 2.85
CA ALA A 370 -32.57 -7.39 4.20
C ALA A 370 -33.95 -7.18 4.83
N LYS A 371 -34.08 -7.44 6.14
CA LYS A 371 -35.28 -7.07 6.92
C LYS A 371 -35.15 -5.63 7.41
N SER A 372 -35.29 -4.69 6.49
CA SER A 372 -35.10 -3.25 6.71
C SER A 372 -35.87 -2.44 5.65
N ASN A 373 -35.82 -1.12 5.72
CA ASN A 373 -36.44 -0.18 4.78
C ASN A 373 -35.37 0.65 4.04
N LEU A 374 -35.78 1.40 3.01
CA LEU A 374 -34.85 2.19 2.18
C LEU A 374 -34.10 3.26 2.96
N THR A 375 -34.76 3.92 3.93
CA THR A 375 -34.15 4.97 4.76
C THR A 375 -33.01 4.43 5.61
N GLU A 376 -33.22 3.31 6.30
CA GLU A 376 -32.20 2.66 7.14
C GLU A 376 -30.98 2.16 6.34
N LYS A 377 -31.17 1.86 5.04
CA LYS A 377 -30.11 1.34 4.15
C LYS A 377 -29.68 2.32 3.07
N GLN A 378 -30.04 3.60 3.20
CA GLN A 378 -29.74 4.63 2.21
C GLN A 378 -28.23 4.73 1.91
N TYR A 379 -27.38 4.60 2.92
CA TYR A 379 -25.92 4.64 2.76
C TYR A 379 -25.38 3.54 1.83
N GLN A 380 -26.05 2.38 1.72
CA GLN A 380 -25.64 1.28 0.82
C GLN A 380 -25.86 1.61 -0.65
N PHE A 381 -26.68 2.62 -0.95
CA PHE A 381 -26.97 3.09 -2.30
C PHE A 381 -26.29 4.42 -2.63
N SER A 382 -25.44 4.91 -1.72
CA SER A 382 -24.68 6.15 -1.88
C SER A 382 -23.48 5.98 -2.83
N TYR A 383 -22.68 7.04 -2.99
CA TYR A 383 -21.53 7.14 -3.91
C TYR A 383 -20.56 5.95 -3.87
N TYR A 384 -20.38 5.30 -2.71
CA TYR A 384 -19.45 4.19 -2.57
C TYR A 384 -20.00 2.91 -3.23
N ASP A 385 -19.30 2.40 -4.24
CA ASP A 385 -19.71 1.26 -5.05
C ASP A 385 -19.54 -0.12 -4.38
N GLY A 386 -19.19 -0.17 -3.09
CA GLY A 386 -18.91 -1.41 -2.35
C GLY A 386 -20.09 -2.39 -2.36
N PHE A 387 -21.32 -1.90 -2.11
CA PHE A 387 -22.53 -2.73 -2.16
C PHE A 387 -22.80 -3.27 -3.57
N TYR A 388 -22.63 -2.41 -4.57
CA TYR A 388 -22.76 -2.77 -5.99
C TYR A 388 -21.76 -3.87 -6.39
N LYS A 389 -20.48 -3.74 -6.00
CA LYS A 389 -19.44 -4.75 -6.22
C LYS A 389 -19.77 -6.09 -5.57
N LYS A 390 -20.30 -6.09 -4.33
CA LYS A 390 -20.78 -7.32 -3.67
C LYS A 390 -21.92 -7.99 -4.45
N LEU A 391 -22.83 -7.21 -5.04
CA LEU A 391 -23.91 -7.73 -5.89
C LEU A 391 -23.39 -8.32 -7.20
N GLN A 392 -22.49 -7.61 -7.89
CA GLN A 392 -21.83 -8.12 -9.11
C GLN A 392 -21.12 -9.44 -8.84
N ARG A 393 -20.39 -9.52 -7.72
CA ARG A 393 -19.74 -10.75 -7.28
C ARG A 393 -20.76 -11.85 -7.04
N THR A 394 -21.82 -11.58 -6.29
CA THR A 394 -22.89 -12.56 -6.01
C THR A 394 -23.50 -13.11 -7.30
N GLU A 395 -23.86 -12.23 -8.24
CA GLU A 395 -24.40 -12.65 -9.53
C GLU A 395 -23.38 -13.47 -10.36
N GLY A 396 -22.12 -13.03 -10.39
CA GLY A 396 -21.03 -13.72 -11.08
C GLY A 396 -20.87 -15.15 -10.59
N LEU A 397 -20.77 -15.33 -9.27
CA LEU A 397 -20.63 -16.65 -8.64
C LEU A 397 -21.87 -17.52 -8.89
N MET A 398 -23.08 -16.98 -8.76
CA MET A 398 -24.33 -17.72 -9.06
C MET A 398 -24.39 -18.19 -10.52
N THR A 399 -24.01 -17.32 -11.46
CA THR A 399 -24.00 -17.62 -12.90
C THR A 399 -22.98 -18.70 -13.21
N PHE A 400 -21.79 -18.60 -12.59
CA PHE A 400 -20.74 -19.60 -12.69
C PHE A 400 -21.22 -20.97 -12.18
N SER A 401 -21.80 -21.03 -10.98
CA SER A 401 -22.29 -22.28 -10.38
C SER A 401 -23.32 -22.97 -11.28
N LYS A 402 -24.25 -22.22 -11.89
CA LYS A 402 -25.22 -22.78 -12.83
C LYS A 402 -24.55 -23.34 -14.09
N THR A 403 -23.51 -22.67 -14.57
CA THR A 403 -22.79 -23.06 -15.79
C THR A 403 -21.98 -24.34 -15.55
N ILE A 404 -21.21 -24.40 -14.46
CA ILE A 404 -20.37 -25.57 -14.16
C ILE A 404 -21.20 -26.82 -13.84
N GLN A 405 -22.35 -26.66 -13.18
CA GLN A 405 -23.27 -27.77 -12.89
C GLN A 405 -23.99 -28.29 -14.15
N ASN A 406 -24.02 -27.52 -15.24
CA ASN A 406 -24.56 -27.97 -16.51
C ASN A 406 -23.55 -28.87 -17.23
N LYS A 407 -23.76 -30.19 -17.14
CA LYS A 407 -22.92 -31.20 -17.82
C LYS A 407 -22.85 -31.07 -19.35
N LYS A 408 -23.67 -30.23 -19.97
CA LYS A 408 -23.67 -29.93 -21.42
C LYS A 408 -23.08 -28.55 -21.74
N ALA A 409 -22.50 -27.85 -20.76
CA ALA A 409 -21.83 -26.58 -21.01
C ALA A 409 -20.70 -26.79 -22.02
N THR A 410 -20.63 -25.91 -23.02
CA THR A 410 -19.54 -25.89 -24.00
C THR A 410 -18.31 -25.21 -23.41
N ASP A 411 -17.13 -25.47 -23.98
CA ASP A 411 -15.90 -24.79 -23.56
C ASP A 411 -16.02 -23.27 -23.66
N ALA A 412 -16.68 -22.75 -24.71
CA ALA A 412 -16.96 -21.32 -24.84
C ALA A 412 -17.80 -20.78 -23.67
N ALA A 413 -18.83 -21.50 -23.22
CA ALA A 413 -19.63 -21.10 -22.07
C ALA A 413 -18.82 -21.16 -20.76
N LEU A 414 -17.95 -22.17 -20.61
CA LEU A 414 -17.05 -22.29 -19.46
C LEU A 414 -16.03 -21.15 -19.42
N ILE A 415 -15.39 -20.81 -20.55
CA ILE A 415 -14.46 -19.67 -20.65
C ILE A 415 -15.16 -18.38 -20.22
N THR A 416 -16.35 -18.09 -20.76
CA THR A 416 -17.10 -16.89 -20.36
C THR A 416 -17.45 -16.90 -18.88
N ALA A 417 -17.81 -18.06 -18.31
CA ALA A 417 -18.11 -18.16 -16.89
C ALA A 417 -16.86 -17.89 -16.02
N PHE A 418 -15.72 -18.51 -16.34
CA PHE A 418 -14.46 -18.27 -15.64
C PHE A 418 -14.00 -16.81 -15.76
N ASN A 419 -14.03 -16.25 -16.97
CA ASN A 419 -13.67 -14.85 -17.21
C ASN A 419 -14.57 -13.91 -16.40
N LYS A 420 -15.89 -14.09 -16.44
CA LYS A 420 -16.85 -13.23 -15.70
C LYS A 420 -16.55 -13.18 -14.21
N VAL A 421 -16.05 -14.26 -13.61
CA VAL A 421 -15.63 -14.26 -12.20
C VAL A 421 -14.23 -13.67 -12.03
N ALA A 422 -13.27 -14.03 -12.89
CA ALA A 422 -11.88 -13.62 -12.78
C ALA A 422 -11.65 -12.10 -12.96
N VAL A 423 -12.54 -11.41 -13.67
CA VAL A 423 -12.45 -9.95 -13.89
C VAL A 423 -13.21 -9.12 -12.86
N LEU A 424 -13.89 -9.75 -11.90
CA LEU A 424 -14.56 -9.04 -10.82
C LEU A 424 -13.54 -8.26 -9.99
N GLU A 425 -13.85 -7.01 -9.69
CA GLU A 425 -13.08 -6.24 -8.71
C GLU A 425 -13.25 -6.82 -7.31
N ILE A 426 -12.18 -6.76 -6.52
CA ILE A 426 -12.17 -7.17 -5.13
C ILE A 426 -12.61 -5.96 -4.28
N PRO A 427 -13.74 -6.03 -3.54
CA PRO A 427 -14.18 -4.94 -2.66
C PRO A 427 -13.14 -4.55 -1.61
N TYR A 428 -13.17 -3.30 -1.13
CA TYR A 428 -12.23 -2.81 -0.10
C TYR A 428 -12.31 -3.62 1.22
N ASP A 429 -13.50 -4.13 1.57
CA ASP A 429 -13.75 -4.93 2.76
C ASP A 429 -13.66 -6.44 2.54
N TYR A 430 -13.08 -6.87 1.41
CA TYR A 430 -13.05 -8.27 1.00
C TYR A 430 -12.36 -9.21 2.00
N ASP A 431 -11.26 -8.74 2.60
CA ASP A 431 -10.48 -9.46 3.62
C ASP A 431 -11.04 -9.28 5.03
N THR A 432 -11.92 -8.29 5.25
CA THR A 432 -12.47 -7.92 6.58
C THR A 432 -13.94 -8.31 6.76
N ASP A 433 -14.59 -8.91 5.76
CA ASP A 433 -15.84 -9.67 5.91
C ASP A 433 -15.59 -10.91 6.81
N TYR A 434 -15.33 -10.68 8.10
CA TYR A 434 -15.34 -11.69 9.14
C TYR A 434 -16.76 -12.24 9.23
N THR A 435 -16.91 -13.56 9.17
CA THR A 435 -18.15 -14.23 9.51
C THR A 435 -18.44 -13.97 10.99
N THR A 436 -19.16 -12.91 11.32
CA THR A 436 -19.71 -12.73 12.65
C THR A 436 -20.74 -13.83 12.87
N SER A 437 -20.60 -14.57 13.96
CA SER A 437 -21.53 -15.64 14.36
C SER A 437 -22.93 -15.13 14.71
N ASP A 438 -23.08 -13.82 14.87
CA ASP A 438 -24.38 -13.15 15.09
C ASP A 438 -24.91 -12.62 13.75
N GLU A 439 -25.88 -13.33 13.16
CA GLU A 439 -26.62 -12.83 12.00
C GLU A 439 -27.45 -11.61 12.43
N ASN A 440 -27.02 -10.40 12.09
CA ASN A 440 -27.88 -9.22 12.21
C ASN A 440 -28.94 -9.27 11.09
N PRO A 441 -30.23 -9.49 11.40
CA PRO A 441 -31.27 -9.63 10.38
C PRO A 441 -31.55 -8.34 9.60
N THR A 442 -31.08 -7.18 10.10
CA THR A 442 -31.23 -5.90 9.39
C THR A 442 -30.19 -5.70 8.30
N GLU A 443 -29.08 -6.45 8.28
CA GLU A 443 -28.07 -6.38 7.21
C GLU A 443 -28.50 -7.18 5.96
N PHE A 444 -27.93 -6.82 4.81
CA PHE A 444 -28.15 -7.56 3.57
C PHE A 444 -27.53 -8.95 3.65
N LYS A 445 -28.39 -9.97 3.56
CA LYS A 445 -28.00 -11.37 3.37
C LYS A 445 -27.91 -11.66 1.88
N PHE A 446 -26.68 -11.87 1.40
CA PHE A 446 -26.41 -12.25 0.02
C PHE A 446 -26.68 -13.74 -0.22
N VAL A 447 -27.14 -14.07 -1.42
CA VAL A 447 -27.32 -15.46 -1.84
C VAL A 447 -25.96 -16.14 -1.96
N ASN A 448 -25.72 -17.15 -1.14
CA ASN A 448 -24.48 -17.91 -1.20
C ASN A 448 -24.53 -18.95 -2.33
N SER A 449 -23.46 -19.03 -3.11
CA SER A 449 -23.27 -20.04 -4.15
C SER A 449 -22.11 -20.93 -3.77
N THR A 450 -22.41 -22.12 -3.23
CA THR A 450 -21.38 -23.09 -2.87
C THR A 450 -21.01 -23.91 -4.11
N VAL A 451 -19.74 -23.90 -4.48
CA VAL A 451 -19.18 -24.75 -5.54
C VAL A 451 -18.03 -25.56 -4.96
N ASP A 452 -17.89 -26.82 -5.39
CA ASP A 452 -16.79 -27.67 -4.95
C ASP A 452 -15.46 -27.19 -5.56
N LYS A 453 -14.49 -26.85 -4.71
CA LYS A 453 -13.12 -26.47 -5.10
C LYS A 453 -12.48 -27.49 -6.04
N LYS A 454 -12.76 -28.79 -5.83
CA LYS A 454 -12.24 -29.87 -6.69
C LYS A 454 -12.87 -29.86 -8.07
N GLU A 455 -14.17 -29.60 -8.17
CA GLU A 455 -14.90 -29.49 -9.44
C GLU A 455 -14.38 -28.32 -10.29
N ILE A 456 -14.20 -27.15 -9.66
CA ILE A 456 -13.62 -25.96 -10.30
C ILE A 456 -12.22 -26.28 -10.84
N THR A 457 -11.35 -26.81 -9.99
CA THR A 457 -9.96 -27.11 -10.34
C THR A 457 -9.87 -28.11 -11.50
N LEU A 458 -10.66 -29.18 -11.46
CA LEU A 458 -10.68 -30.19 -12.52
C LEU A 458 -11.23 -29.64 -13.85
N THR A 459 -12.27 -28.80 -13.77
CA THR A 459 -12.88 -28.17 -14.97
C THR A 459 -11.89 -27.21 -15.60
N TRP A 460 -11.23 -26.37 -14.80
CA TRP A 460 -10.19 -25.45 -15.28
C TRP A 460 -9.04 -26.20 -15.96
N LYS A 461 -8.55 -27.28 -15.33
CA LYS A 461 -7.50 -28.11 -15.90
C LYS A 461 -7.87 -28.67 -17.27
N LYS A 462 -9.06 -29.29 -17.39
CA LYS A 462 -9.53 -29.84 -18.67
C LYS A 462 -9.67 -28.78 -19.75
N LEU A 463 -10.15 -27.59 -19.37
CA LEU A 463 -10.28 -26.46 -20.28
C LEU A 463 -8.90 -26.04 -20.81
N ILE A 464 -7.93 -25.81 -19.92
CA ILE A 464 -6.56 -25.44 -20.33
C ILE A 464 -5.91 -26.52 -21.21
N GLU A 465 -6.07 -27.80 -20.88
CA GLU A 465 -5.55 -28.92 -21.67
C GLU A 465 -6.17 -28.98 -23.08
N ALA A 466 -7.48 -28.76 -23.19
CA ALA A 466 -8.18 -28.77 -24.48
C ALA A 466 -7.71 -27.63 -25.40
N HIS A 467 -7.53 -26.44 -24.82
CA HIS A 467 -7.14 -25.23 -25.56
C HIS A 467 -5.66 -25.15 -25.94
N GLN A 468 -4.80 -26.08 -25.46
CA GLN A 468 -3.41 -26.18 -25.92
C GLN A 468 -3.29 -26.41 -27.44
N LYS A 469 -4.34 -26.90 -28.09
CA LYS A 469 -4.36 -27.19 -29.55
C LYS A 469 -4.88 -26.02 -30.39
N ASP A 470 -5.32 -24.94 -29.77
CA ASP A 470 -5.90 -23.81 -30.50
C ASP A 470 -4.90 -23.21 -31.49
N THR A 471 -5.39 -22.76 -32.64
CA THR A 471 -4.56 -22.07 -33.64
C THR A 471 -4.61 -20.55 -33.48
N LYS A 472 -5.59 -20.04 -32.72
CA LYS A 472 -5.79 -18.62 -32.41
C LYS A 472 -6.15 -18.45 -30.94
N PRO A 473 -5.73 -17.37 -30.28
CA PRO A 473 -6.09 -17.15 -28.88
C PRO A 473 -7.58 -16.84 -28.73
N ASN A 474 -8.20 -17.39 -27.71
CA ASN A 474 -9.40 -16.85 -27.11
C ASN A 474 -9.02 -15.78 -26.07
N LEU A 475 -9.33 -14.50 -26.33
CA LEU A 475 -8.91 -13.38 -25.46
C LEU A 475 -9.59 -13.35 -24.09
N TYR A 476 -10.82 -13.87 -23.96
CA TYR A 476 -11.45 -14.07 -22.65
C TYR A 476 -10.70 -15.11 -21.82
N LEU A 477 -10.22 -16.19 -22.46
CA LEU A 477 -9.38 -17.18 -21.80
C LEU A 477 -8.03 -16.57 -21.42
N VAL A 478 -7.41 -15.77 -22.30
CA VAL A 478 -6.15 -15.05 -22.02
C VAL A 478 -6.27 -14.17 -20.78
N GLU A 479 -7.29 -13.31 -20.71
CA GLU A 479 -7.50 -12.44 -19.55
C GLU A 479 -7.76 -13.25 -18.27
N THR A 480 -8.53 -14.33 -18.38
CA THR A 480 -8.77 -15.25 -17.25
C THR A 480 -7.46 -15.83 -16.72
N ILE A 481 -6.60 -16.33 -17.61
CA ILE A 481 -5.29 -16.90 -17.24
C ILE A 481 -4.46 -15.82 -16.53
N LEU A 482 -4.35 -14.63 -17.11
CA LEU A 482 -3.56 -13.54 -16.55
C LEU A 482 -4.03 -13.14 -15.15
N LYS A 483 -5.34 -13.02 -14.93
CA LYS A 483 -5.89 -12.73 -13.61
C LYS A 483 -5.61 -13.87 -12.62
N GLU A 484 -5.79 -15.11 -13.05
CA GLU A 484 -5.60 -16.29 -12.21
C GLU A 484 -4.14 -16.48 -11.76
N ILE A 485 -3.16 -16.32 -12.65
CA ILE A 485 -1.74 -16.47 -12.30
C ILE A 485 -1.22 -15.34 -11.39
N LYS A 486 -1.90 -14.18 -11.36
CA LYS A 486 -1.60 -13.03 -10.49
C LYS A 486 -2.34 -13.06 -9.15
N ASN A 487 -3.00 -14.17 -8.79
CA ASN A 487 -3.87 -14.25 -7.61
C ASN A 487 -4.98 -13.18 -7.56
N GLN A 488 -5.43 -12.71 -8.74
CA GLN A 488 -6.54 -11.77 -8.90
C GLN A 488 -7.79 -12.45 -9.50
N GLY A 489 -7.67 -13.72 -9.90
CA GLY A 489 -8.66 -14.44 -10.67
C GLY A 489 -9.72 -15.16 -9.86
N PHE A 490 -10.33 -16.16 -10.49
CA PHE A 490 -11.48 -16.87 -9.93
C PHE A 490 -11.14 -17.63 -8.65
N SER A 491 -9.90 -18.15 -8.48
CA SER A 491 -9.54 -18.85 -7.25
C SER A 491 -9.57 -17.93 -6.04
N LYS A 492 -9.04 -16.70 -6.18
CA LYS A 492 -9.16 -15.68 -5.13
C LYS A 492 -10.64 -15.43 -4.86
N GLN A 493 -11.42 -15.11 -5.89
CA GLN A 493 -12.86 -14.81 -5.75
C GLN A 493 -13.68 -15.88 -5.02
N PHE A 494 -13.43 -17.17 -5.27
CA PHE A 494 -14.15 -18.26 -4.61
C PHE A 494 -13.61 -18.62 -3.22
N PHE A 495 -12.29 -18.65 -3.06
CA PHE A 495 -11.65 -19.28 -1.89
C PHE A 495 -11.03 -18.28 -0.91
N LYS A 496 -10.93 -17.00 -1.27
CA LYS A 496 -10.26 -15.94 -0.49
C LYS A 496 -8.80 -16.27 -0.14
N GLU A 497 -8.15 -17.09 -0.95
CA GLU A 497 -6.79 -17.57 -0.73
C GLU A 497 -5.88 -17.13 -1.88
N ASP A 498 -4.64 -16.76 -1.57
CA ASP A 498 -3.57 -16.68 -2.57
C ASP A 498 -3.03 -18.09 -2.78
N LYS A 499 -2.91 -18.51 -4.04
CA LYS A 499 -2.39 -19.83 -4.39
C LYS A 499 -0.97 -19.73 -4.94
N VAL A 500 -0.21 -20.79 -4.67
CA VAL A 500 1.03 -21.08 -5.41
C VAL A 500 0.67 -21.69 -6.76
N LEU A 501 1.34 -21.24 -7.82
CA LEU A 501 1.14 -21.73 -9.18
C LEU A 501 1.40 -23.23 -9.25
N ASN A 502 0.51 -23.97 -9.90
CA ASN A 502 0.62 -25.42 -10.11
C ASN A 502 0.80 -25.77 -11.60
N ASP A 503 0.89 -27.06 -11.92
CA ASP A 503 1.08 -27.56 -13.30
C ASP A 503 0.08 -26.99 -14.31
N THR A 504 -1.17 -26.81 -13.91
CA THR A 504 -2.21 -26.24 -14.76
C THR A 504 -1.92 -24.78 -15.08
N ASP A 505 -1.40 -24.03 -14.10
CA ASP A 505 -1.04 -22.63 -14.29
C ASP A 505 0.17 -22.48 -15.21
N PHE A 506 1.17 -23.36 -15.09
CA PHE A 506 2.30 -23.39 -16.03
C PHE A 506 1.88 -23.80 -17.45
N LEU A 507 0.94 -24.73 -17.61
CA LEU A 507 0.34 -25.04 -18.91
C LEU A 507 -0.47 -23.86 -19.48
N ALA A 508 -1.12 -23.08 -18.61
CA ALA A 508 -1.83 -21.88 -19.03
C ALA A 508 -0.86 -20.79 -19.50
N ILE A 509 0.28 -20.62 -18.82
CA ILE A 509 1.36 -19.74 -19.27
C ILE A 509 1.93 -20.19 -20.63
N ASP A 510 2.09 -21.50 -20.85
CA ASP A 510 2.53 -22.02 -22.14
C ASP A 510 1.56 -21.65 -23.28
N TYR A 511 0.26 -21.64 -23.02
CA TYR A 511 -0.74 -21.15 -23.97
C TYR A 511 -0.56 -19.65 -24.28
N LEU A 512 -0.29 -18.81 -23.27
CA LEU A 512 -0.01 -17.39 -23.46
C LEU A 512 1.23 -17.18 -24.36
N ILE A 513 2.32 -17.90 -24.09
CA ILE A 513 3.57 -17.80 -24.84
C ILE A 513 3.37 -18.26 -26.28
N LYS A 514 2.65 -19.38 -26.49
CA LYS A 514 2.34 -19.90 -27.82
C LYS A 514 1.59 -18.89 -28.69
N HIS A 515 0.69 -18.12 -28.10
CA HIS A 515 -0.15 -17.15 -28.81
C HIS A 515 0.32 -15.70 -28.67
N TYR A 516 1.56 -15.47 -28.22
CA TYR A 516 2.06 -14.15 -27.82
C TYR A 516 1.78 -13.07 -28.87
N ASP A 517 2.22 -13.28 -30.12
CA ASP A 517 2.10 -12.28 -31.19
C ASP A 517 0.65 -11.95 -31.54
N ALA A 518 -0.23 -12.98 -31.56
CA ALA A 518 -1.64 -12.78 -31.84
C ALA A 518 -2.33 -12.00 -30.72
N ILE A 519 -1.98 -12.27 -29.46
CA ILE A 519 -2.50 -11.54 -28.30
C ILE A 519 -2.01 -10.08 -28.33
N ASP A 520 -0.72 -9.85 -28.60
CA ASP A 520 -0.13 -8.52 -28.69
C ASP A 520 -0.82 -7.66 -29.76
N ALA A 521 -1.14 -8.26 -30.91
CA ALA A 521 -1.84 -7.60 -32.00
C ALA A 521 -3.32 -7.31 -31.72
N GLU A 522 -4.00 -8.16 -30.92
CA GLU A 522 -5.45 -8.07 -30.72
C GLU A 522 -5.85 -7.39 -29.39
N ARG A 523 -4.95 -7.31 -28.40
CA ARG A 523 -5.30 -6.85 -27.04
C ARG A 523 -5.89 -5.44 -26.98
N ALA A 524 -5.40 -4.51 -27.80
CA ALA A 524 -5.88 -3.12 -27.79
C ALA A 524 -7.33 -3.03 -28.25
N ALA A 525 -7.70 -3.80 -29.28
CA ALA A 525 -9.09 -3.87 -29.76
C ALA A 525 -10.02 -4.55 -28.74
N PHE A 526 -9.50 -5.54 -28.01
CA PHE A 526 -10.25 -6.20 -26.94
C PHE A 526 -10.50 -5.28 -25.75
N THR A 527 -9.49 -4.52 -25.32
CA THR A 527 -9.62 -3.50 -24.27
C THR A 527 -10.55 -2.35 -24.66
N ALA A 528 -10.60 -1.98 -25.94
CA ALA A 528 -11.48 -0.91 -26.44
C ALA A 528 -12.92 -1.37 -26.74
N LYS A 529 -13.30 -2.60 -26.38
CA LYS A 529 -14.61 -3.15 -26.71
C LYS A 529 -15.73 -2.44 -25.94
N GLU A 530 -16.62 -1.77 -26.65
CA GLU A 530 -17.71 -0.98 -26.06
C GLU A 530 -18.63 -1.84 -25.16
N GLY A 531 -18.87 -1.36 -23.94
CA GLY A 531 -19.75 -2.00 -22.97
C GLY A 531 -19.14 -3.16 -22.17
N GLU A 532 -17.84 -3.42 -22.32
CA GLU A 532 -17.08 -4.38 -21.52
C GLU A 532 -15.78 -3.72 -21.02
N THR A 533 -15.34 -4.06 -19.82
CA THR A 533 -14.07 -3.57 -19.26
C THR A 533 -13.06 -4.71 -19.28
N HIS A 534 -12.06 -4.60 -20.16
CA HIS A 534 -11.01 -5.60 -20.31
C HIS A 534 -9.62 -4.99 -20.17
N ILE A 535 -8.73 -5.65 -19.43
CA ILE A 535 -7.37 -5.18 -19.22
C ILE A 535 -6.39 -6.32 -19.43
N ILE A 536 -5.68 -6.26 -20.56
CA ILE A 536 -4.57 -7.16 -20.90
C ILE A 536 -3.34 -6.28 -21.12
N GLY A 537 -2.36 -6.36 -20.22
CA GLY A 537 -1.06 -5.70 -20.39
C GLY A 537 -0.14 -6.42 -21.38
N THR A 538 1.11 -5.98 -21.42
CA THR A 538 2.15 -6.67 -22.21
C THR A 538 2.47 -8.02 -21.56
N LEU A 539 2.37 -9.10 -22.34
CA LEU A 539 2.41 -10.47 -21.80
C LEU A 539 3.70 -10.81 -21.06
N ASN A 540 4.85 -10.31 -21.49
CA ASN A 540 6.12 -10.56 -20.81
C ASN A 540 6.15 -9.89 -19.42
N THR A 541 5.68 -8.66 -19.30
CA THR A 541 5.53 -7.93 -18.03
C THR A 541 4.55 -8.65 -17.12
N GLU A 542 3.37 -9.01 -17.66
CA GLU A 542 2.31 -9.69 -16.92
C GLU A 542 2.74 -11.06 -16.38
N ILE A 543 3.40 -11.88 -17.22
CA ILE A 543 3.91 -13.19 -16.81
C ILE A 543 5.06 -13.02 -15.79
N SER A 544 5.97 -12.07 -16.01
CA SER A 544 7.10 -11.84 -15.10
C SER A 544 6.63 -11.40 -13.71
N ALA A 545 5.64 -10.50 -13.65
CA ALA A 545 5.02 -10.06 -12.41
C ALA A 545 4.35 -11.22 -11.67
N ALA A 546 3.60 -12.06 -12.39
CA ALA A 546 2.95 -13.25 -11.83
C ALA A 546 3.98 -14.24 -11.24
N LEU A 547 5.08 -14.51 -11.95
CA LEU A 547 6.14 -15.39 -11.47
C LEU A 547 6.86 -14.82 -10.25
N GLN A 548 7.07 -13.51 -10.18
CA GLN A 548 7.65 -12.84 -9.01
C GLN A 548 6.70 -12.92 -7.81
N GLN A 549 5.42 -12.60 -8.00
CA GLN A 549 4.41 -12.70 -6.94
C GLN A 549 4.29 -14.12 -6.40
N ASN A 550 4.31 -15.12 -7.28
CA ASN A 550 4.27 -16.53 -6.89
C ASN A 550 5.43 -16.92 -5.95
N LYS A 551 6.61 -16.28 -6.08
CA LYS A 551 7.73 -16.49 -5.17
C LYS A 551 7.34 -16.11 -3.74
N TYR A 552 6.82 -14.90 -3.55
CA TYR A 552 6.44 -14.38 -2.25
C TYR A 552 5.33 -15.21 -1.61
N VAL A 553 4.36 -15.68 -2.41
CA VAL A 553 3.29 -16.56 -1.91
C VAL A 553 3.87 -17.91 -1.48
N ALA A 554 4.78 -18.50 -2.27
CA ALA A 554 5.41 -19.77 -1.92
C ALA A 554 6.37 -19.69 -0.72
N GLU A 555 7.00 -18.54 -0.48
CA GLU A 555 7.84 -18.32 0.72
C GLU A 555 7.01 -18.28 2.01
N ASN A 556 5.76 -17.81 1.91
CA ASN A 556 4.83 -17.78 3.03
C ASN A 556 4.10 -19.13 3.26
N ASP A 557 4.16 -20.06 2.29
CA ASP A 557 3.57 -21.41 2.40
C ASP A 557 4.66 -22.49 2.54
N ILE A 558 4.93 -22.88 3.78
CA ILE A 558 5.95 -23.88 4.15
C ILE A 558 5.69 -25.26 3.48
N ALA A 559 4.44 -25.56 3.11
CA ALA A 559 4.07 -26.84 2.50
C ALA A 559 4.09 -26.82 0.96
N ALA A 560 4.28 -25.65 0.34
CA ALA A 560 4.23 -25.51 -1.11
C ALA A 560 5.49 -26.05 -1.81
N GLU A 561 5.28 -26.76 -2.92
CA GLU A 561 6.38 -27.16 -3.80
C GLU A 561 6.99 -25.91 -4.47
N LYS A 562 8.29 -25.71 -4.27
CA LYS A 562 9.02 -24.62 -4.92
C LYS A 562 9.17 -24.95 -6.41
N ASN A 563 8.30 -24.39 -7.25
CA ASN A 563 8.29 -24.58 -8.71
C ASN A 563 9.43 -23.85 -9.46
N GLN A 564 10.62 -23.75 -8.84
CA GLN A 564 11.75 -22.98 -9.37
C GLN A 564 12.17 -23.42 -10.78
N ASP A 565 12.27 -24.73 -11.03
CA ASP A 565 12.64 -25.26 -12.36
C ASP A 565 11.61 -24.90 -13.44
N LYS A 566 10.31 -24.90 -13.09
CA LYS A 566 9.24 -24.50 -14.02
C LYS A 566 9.28 -23.00 -14.29
N THR A 567 9.51 -22.18 -13.25
CA THR A 567 9.71 -20.74 -13.39
C THR A 567 10.90 -20.42 -14.32
N ILE A 568 12.04 -21.08 -14.10
CA ILE A 568 13.23 -20.94 -14.98
C ILE A 568 12.90 -21.34 -16.42
N SER A 569 12.14 -22.44 -16.61
CA SER A 569 11.71 -22.90 -17.92
C SER A 569 10.83 -21.88 -18.64
N VAL A 570 9.89 -21.23 -17.93
CA VAL A 570 9.04 -20.17 -18.50
C VAL A 570 9.88 -18.99 -18.99
N TYR A 571 10.80 -18.47 -18.17
CA TYR A 571 11.68 -17.37 -18.60
C TYR A 571 12.49 -17.74 -19.84
N ARG A 572 13.05 -18.95 -19.88
CA ARG A 572 13.77 -19.45 -21.07
C ARG A 572 12.89 -19.51 -22.31
N LYS A 573 11.62 -19.93 -22.19
CA LYS A 573 10.68 -19.95 -23.33
C LYS A 573 10.38 -18.55 -23.85
N ILE A 574 10.13 -17.58 -22.97
CA ILE A 574 9.89 -16.17 -23.34
C ILE A 574 11.11 -15.58 -24.06
N ILE A 575 12.30 -15.80 -23.50
CA ILE A 575 13.57 -15.32 -24.06
C ILE A 575 13.86 -15.98 -25.41
N ALA A 576 13.70 -17.30 -25.52
CA ALA A 576 13.90 -18.03 -26.77
C ALA A 576 12.92 -17.62 -27.88
N ALA A 577 11.72 -17.15 -27.52
CA ALA A 577 10.74 -16.56 -28.44
C ALA A 577 11.08 -15.11 -28.86
N GLY A 578 12.18 -14.54 -28.36
CA GLY A 578 12.59 -13.17 -28.64
C GLY A 578 11.72 -12.11 -27.94
N LYS A 579 11.00 -12.49 -26.87
CA LYS A 579 10.05 -11.62 -26.16
C LYS A 579 10.54 -11.14 -24.78
N GLY A 580 11.78 -11.48 -24.42
CA GLY A 580 12.40 -11.03 -23.17
C GLY A 580 12.76 -9.55 -23.23
N ASN A 581 12.09 -8.73 -22.42
CA ASN A 581 12.46 -7.34 -22.14
C ASN A 581 13.38 -7.25 -20.91
N PHE A 582 13.77 -6.04 -20.55
CA PHE A 582 14.62 -5.77 -19.39
C PHE A 582 14.08 -6.40 -18.10
N GLU A 583 12.80 -6.18 -17.76
CA GLU A 583 12.15 -6.71 -16.56
C GLU A 583 12.17 -8.24 -16.52
N CYS A 584 11.93 -8.89 -17.67
CA CYS A 584 12.03 -10.33 -17.81
C CYS A 584 13.44 -10.84 -17.48
N TYR A 585 14.49 -10.21 -18.01
CA TYR A 585 15.88 -10.61 -17.72
C TYR A 585 16.27 -10.31 -16.27
N GLN A 586 15.87 -9.16 -15.74
CA GLN A 586 16.13 -8.79 -14.34
C GLN A 586 15.57 -9.85 -13.39
N ASN A 587 14.30 -10.20 -13.55
CA ASN A 587 13.66 -11.20 -12.71
C ASN A 587 14.24 -12.59 -12.94
N TYR A 588 14.57 -12.93 -14.19
CA TYR A 588 15.20 -14.22 -14.50
C TYR A 588 16.56 -14.37 -13.81
N PHE A 589 17.40 -13.33 -13.85
CA PHE A 589 18.71 -13.33 -13.18
C PHE A 589 18.61 -13.35 -11.67
N ALA A 590 17.62 -12.65 -11.08
CA ALA A 590 17.36 -12.75 -9.64
C ALA A 590 17.03 -14.20 -9.24
N TYR A 591 16.18 -14.88 -10.02
CA TYR A 591 15.87 -16.30 -9.79
C TYR A 591 17.09 -17.21 -9.94
N LEU A 592 17.88 -17.04 -11.00
CA LEU A 592 19.09 -17.85 -11.22
C LEU A 592 20.19 -17.59 -10.18
N GLY A 593 20.28 -16.37 -9.65
CA GLY A 593 21.28 -16.01 -8.63
C GLY A 593 21.01 -16.67 -7.29
N GLU A 594 19.75 -16.93 -6.96
CA GLU A 594 19.34 -17.61 -5.72
C GLU A 594 19.35 -19.13 -5.82
N VAL A 595 19.14 -19.67 -7.03
CA VAL A 595 19.19 -21.11 -7.27
C VAL A 595 20.64 -21.50 -7.51
N GLU A 596 21.33 -21.86 -6.42
CA GLU A 596 22.68 -22.40 -6.54
C GLU A 596 22.63 -23.72 -7.34
N ASP A 597 23.50 -23.86 -8.35
CA ASP A 597 23.70 -25.15 -8.99
C ASP A 597 24.05 -26.20 -7.92
N LYS A 598 23.70 -27.48 -8.13
CA LYS A 598 23.94 -28.54 -7.13
C LYS A 598 25.39 -28.65 -6.66
N ASP A 599 26.33 -28.21 -7.48
CA ASP A 599 27.77 -28.18 -7.21
C ASP A 599 28.25 -26.85 -6.60
N GLY A 600 27.34 -25.94 -6.29
CA GLY A 600 27.64 -24.61 -5.77
C GLY A 600 28.24 -23.65 -6.80
N SER A 601 28.30 -23.98 -8.09
CA SER A 601 29.10 -23.20 -9.06
C SER A 601 28.41 -21.94 -9.58
N ASN A 602 27.08 -21.89 -9.65
CA ASN A 602 26.31 -20.86 -10.38
C ASN A 602 26.70 -20.75 -11.87
N THR A 603 27.21 -21.84 -12.45
CA THR A 603 27.50 -21.95 -13.87
C THR A 603 26.26 -21.66 -14.73
N SER A 604 25.07 -22.10 -14.32
CA SER A 604 23.83 -21.85 -15.04
C SER A 604 23.54 -20.35 -15.16
N TYR A 605 23.65 -19.61 -14.04
CA TYR A 605 23.55 -18.15 -14.02
C TYR A 605 24.56 -17.49 -14.96
N LEU A 606 25.83 -17.87 -14.86
CA LEU A 606 26.91 -17.29 -15.67
C LEU A 606 26.73 -17.52 -17.18
N LYS A 607 26.21 -18.69 -17.59
CA LYS A 607 25.93 -18.99 -19.00
C LYS A 607 24.82 -18.11 -19.57
N GLU A 608 23.73 -17.97 -18.84
CA GLU A 608 22.58 -17.15 -19.25
C GLU A 608 22.96 -15.67 -19.28
N PHE A 609 23.67 -15.20 -18.25
CA PHE A 609 24.19 -13.84 -18.19
C PHE A 609 25.16 -13.54 -19.34
N SER A 610 26.10 -14.44 -19.63
CA SER A 610 27.02 -14.32 -20.77
C SER A 610 26.27 -14.19 -22.10
N THR A 611 25.23 -15.00 -22.29
CA THR A 611 24.40 -14.99 -23.49
C THR A 611 23.67 -13.65 -23.64
N TYR A 612 23.03 -13.16 -22.57
CA TYR A 612 22.39 -11.86 -22.52
C TYR A 612 23.38 -10.71 -22.81
N PHE A 613 24.53 -10.72 -22.17
CA PHE A 613 25.56 -9.69 -22.34
C PHE A 613 26.03 -9.65 -23.80
N ASN A 614 26.33 -10.80 -24.41
CA ASN A 614 26.77 -10.87 -25.80
C ASN A 614 25.67 -10.45 -26.78
N ALA A 615 24.42 -10.81 -26.50
CA ALA A 615 23.28 -10.45 -27.35
C ALA A 615 22.97 -8.96 -27.32
N ASN A 616 23.00 -8.34 -26.13
CA ASN A 616 22.44 -7.01 -25.93
C ASN A 616 23.50 -5.94 -25.64
N LEU A 617 24.60 -6.29 -24.97
CA LEU A 617 25.45 -5.33 -24.29
C LEU A 617 26.91 -5.29 -24.77
N SER A 618 27.44 -6.34 -25.42
CA SER A 618 28.84 -6.40 -25.88
C SER A 618 29.35 -5.11 -26.56
N THR A 619 30.52 -4.64 -26.14
CA THR A 619 31.18 -3.40 -26.62
C THR A 619 31.40 -3.37 -28.13
N ASP A 620 31.47 -4.53 -28.76
CA ASP A 620 31.62 -4.66 -30.23
C ASP A 620 30.38 -4.19 -31.01
N LYS A 621 29.26 -3.93 -30.31
CA LYS A 621 28.01 -3.44 -30.91
C LYS A 621 27.72 -1.96 -30.61
N GLY A 622 28.73 -1.16 -30.26
CA GLY A 622 28.61 0.30 -30.10
C GLY A 622 28.86 0.81 -28.67
N SER A 623 28.54 2.10 -28.45
CA SER A 623 28.74 2.76 -27.15
C SER A 623 27.91 2.12 -26.05
N VAL A 624 28.55 1.84 -24.92
CA VAL A 624 27.93 1.28 -23.72
C VAL A 624 26.75 2.13 -23.23
N ILE A 625 26.91 3.44 -23.21
CA ILE A 625 25.90 4.38 -22.70
C ILE A 625 24.69 4.45 -23.65
N GLU A 626 24.93 4.54 -24.97
CA GLU A 626 23.86 4.63 -25.97
C GLU A 626 22.94 3.41 -25.96
N LYS A 627 23.50 2.22 -25.70
CA LYS A 627 22.71 0.99 -25.57
C LYS A 627 21.84 0.99 -24.33
N LEU A 628 22.42 1.38 -23.20
CA LEU A 628 21.66 1.51 -21.97
C LEU A 628 20.57 2.58 -22.14
N ASP A 629 20.83 3.69 -22.86
CA ASP A 629 19.83 4.72 -23.17
C ASP A 629 18.69 4.12 -24.03
N THR A 630 19.04 3.29 -25.01
CA THR A 630 18.07 2.57 -25.84
C THR A 630 17.21 1.62 -25.01
N MET A 631 17.80 0.89 -24.07
CA MET A 631 17.04 0.01 -23.17
C MET A 631 16.14 0.83 -22.23
N PHE A 632 16.65 1.93 -21.68
CA PHE A 632 15.92 2.79 -20.76
C PHE A 632 14.71 3.46 -21.42
N THR A 633 14.87 3.93 -22.66
CA THR A 633 13.76 4.52 -23.44
C THR A 633 12.70 3.51 -23.87
N ALA A 634 13.03 2.21 -23.84
CA ALA A 634 12.11 1.12 -24.15
C ALA A 634 11.44 0.50 -22.90
N LEU A 635 11.67 1.07 -21.70
CA LEU A 635 11.06 0.59 -20.47
C LEU A 635 9.53 0.77 -20.50
N ASP A 636 8.85 -0.15 -19.82
CA ASP A 636 7.42 -0.01 -19.58
C ASP A 636 7.16 1.23 -18.69
N PRO A 637 6.11 2.05 -18.95
CA PRO A 637 5.77 3.17 -18.09
C PRO A 637 5.57 2.81 -16.61
N GLY A 638 5.16 1.57 -16.32
CA GLY A 638 5.02 1.04 -14.97
C GLY A 638 6.32 0.50 -14.35
N SER A 639 7.46 0.60 -15.04
CA SER A 639 8.76 0.14 -14.53
C SER A 639 9.25 1.04 -13.39
N ASP A 640 9.79 0.44 -12.32
CA ASP A 640 10.37 1.19 -11.20
C ASP A 640 11.48 2.14 -11.66
N TYR A 641 12.19 1.80 -12.73
CA TYR A 641 13.26 2.64 -13.28
C TYR A 641 12.73 3.77 -14.16
N ALA A 642 11.51 3.66 -14.72
CA ALA A 642 10.86 4.80 -15.37
C ALA A 642 10.56 5.90 -14.34
N TYR A 643 10.17 5.52 -13.12
CA TYR A 643 9.94 6.45 -12.01
C TYR A 643 11.24 6.94 -11.35
N ASN A 644 12.15 6.02 -10.96
CA ASN A 644 13.40 6.36 -10.26
C ASN A 644 14.46 6.98 -11.18
N GLY A 645 14.30 6.84 -12.49
CA GLY A 645 15.10 7.51 -13.50
C GLY A 645 16.40 6.80 -13.88
N TRP A 646 17.09 7.45 -14.83
CA TRP A 646 18.24 6.91 -15.54
C TRP A 646 19.44 6.53 -14.66
N ASN A 647 19.68 7.28 -13.58
CA ASN A 647 20.81 7.00 -12.69
C ASN A 647 20.64 5.68 -11.94
N SER A 648 19.44 5.39 -11.42
CA SER A 648 19.13 4.11 -10.77
C SER A 648 19.22 2.94 -11.76
N PHE A 649 18.81 3.16 -13.01
CA PHE A 649 18.93 2.15 -14.07
C PHE A 649 20.39 1.83 -14.42
N LYS A 650 21.25 2.85 -14.50
CA LYS A 650 22.70 2.65 -14.68
C LYS A 650 23.31 1.89 -13.52
N GLU A 651 22.98 2.29 -12.30
CA GLU A 651 23.52 1.67 -11.09
C GLU A 651 23.16 0.18 -11.01
N TYR A 652 21.90 -0.17 -11.32
CA TYR A 652 21.48 -1.57 -11.43
C TYR A 652 22.37 -2.36 -12.39
N HIS A 653 22.59 -1.84 -13.59
CA HIS A 653 23.41 -2.52 -14.60
C HIS A 653 24.87 -2.69 -14.16
N SER A 654 25.49 -1.63 -13.63
CA SER A 654 26.86 -1.71 -13.10
C SER A 654 26.99 -2.77 -12.00
N ASN A 655 26.02 -2.83 -11.09
CA ASN A 655 25.96 -3.84 -10.04
C ASN A 655 25.78 -5.24 -10.62
N LEU A 656 24.82 -5.45 -11.52
CA LEU A 656 24.57 -6.74 -12.16
C LEU A 656 25.83 -7.32 -12.82
N TYR A 657 26.55 -6.49 -13.58
CA TYR A 657 27.77 -6.91 -14.28
C TYR A 657 28.89 -7.25 -13.31
N ASN A 658 29.07 -6.41 -12.29
CA ASN A 658 30.09 -6.66 -11.29
C ASN A 658 29.79 -7.92 -10.48
N SER A 659 28.53 -8.14 -10.09
CA SER A 659 28.10 -9.33 -9.35
C SER A 659 28.31 -10.61 -10.16
N ALA A 660 28.04 -10.59 -11.48
CA ALA A 660 28.36 -11.70 -12.37
C ALA A 660 29.88 -11.98 -12.42
N ALA A 661 30.69 -10.93 -12.54
CA ALA A 661 32.14 -11.06 -12.54
C ALA A 661 32.69 -11.56 -11.18
N TRP A 662 32.15 -11.07 -10.07
CA TRP A 662 32.50 -11.47 -8.72
C TRP A 662 32.18 -12.94 -8.43
N THR A 663 31.11 -13.47 -9.04
CA THR A 663 30.77 -14.90 -8.95
C THR A 663 31.91 -15.78 -9.51
N VAL A 664 32.66 -15.30 -10.50
CA VAL A 664 33.85 -16.01 -11.03
C VAL A 664 35.06 -15.88 -10.09
N VAL A 665 35.22 -14.73 -9.42
CA VAL A 665 36.28 -14.52 -8.43
C VAL A 665 36.11 -15.44 -7.21
N SER A 666 34.89 -15.45 -6.67
CA SER A 666 34.54 -16.14 -5.42
C SER A 666 34.39 -17.65 -5.56
N LYS A 667 34.14 -18.16 -6.78
CA LYS A 667 33.91 -19.59 -7.04
C LYS A 667 34.97 -20.17 -7.99
N PRO A 668 36.03 -20.83 -7.46
CA PRO A 668 37.16 -21.31 -8.25
C PRO A 668 36.82 -22.31 -9.37
N GLY A 669 35.65 -22.95 -9.32
CA GLY A 669 35.17 -23.85 -10.39
C GLY A 669 34.83 -23.14 -11.71
N ASN A 670 34.73 -21.81 -11.71
CA ASN A 670 34.24 -21.03 -12.86
C ASN A 670 35.34 -20.49 -13.78
N THR A 671 36.52 -21.11 -13.81
CA THR A 671 37.66 -20.64 -14.64
C THR A 671 37.35 -20.52 -16.13
N GLY A 672 36.40 -21.32 -16.64
CA GLY A 672 35.90 -21.21 -18.02
C GLY A 672 35.25 -19.85 -18.36
N PHE A 673 34.86 -19.06 -17.36
CA PHE A 673 34.27 -17.73 -17.53
C PHE A 673 35.24 -16.59 -17.25
N LEU A 674 36.53 -16.86 -17.01
CA LEU A 674 37.50 -15.84 -16.59
C LEU A 674 37.61 -14.67 -17.59
N LYS A 675 37.73 -14.97 -18.89
CA LYS A 675 37.79 -13.93 -19.95
C LYS A 675 36.47 -13.15 -20.07
N PRO A 676 35.29 -13.79 -20.15
CA PRO A 676 34.01 -13.08 -20.06
C PRO A 676 33.88 -12.19 -18.82
N ALA A 677 34.27 -12.69 -17.64
CA ALA A 677 34.18 -11.94 -16.38
C ALA A 677 35.03 -10.67 -16.36
N ILE A 678 36.23 -10.72 -16.95
CA ILE A 678 37.05 -9.51 -17.16
C ILE A 678 36.27 -8.49 -17.99
N ALA A 679 35.69 -8.89 -19.12
CA ALA A 679 34.93 -7.98 -19.97
C ALA A 679 33.69 -7.40 -19.25
N TRP A 680 32.99 -8.19 -18.44
CA TRP A 680 31.85 -7.71 -17.66
C TRP A 680 32.25 -6.72 -16.56
N SER A 681 33.38 -6.97 -15.89
CA SER A 681 33.91 -6.08 -14.86
C SER A 681 34.51 -4.80 -15.45
N GLU A 682 35.14 -4.86 -16.63
CA GLU A 682 35.52 -3.65 -17.38
C GLU A 682 34.27 -2.84 -17.76
N TYR A 683 33.19 -3.51 -18.18
CA TYR A 683 31.93 -2.85 -18.53
C TYR A 683 31.32 -2.09 -17.35
N SER A 684 31.28 -2.68 -16.14
CA SER A 684 30.76 -1.99 -14.95
C SER A 684 31.52 -0.70 -14.65
N LEU A 685 32.83 -0.67 -14.90
CA LEU A 685 33.69 0.50 -14.71
C LEU A 685 33.60 1.54 -15.83
N ILE A 686 33.18 1.16 -17.04
CA ILE A 686 32.82 2.10 -18.10
C ILE A 686 31.58 2.90 -17.70
N VAL A 687 30.58 2.22 -17.12
CA VAL A 687 29.32 2.84 -16.69
C VAL A 687 29.52 3.65 -15.40
N THR A 688 30.11 3.03 -14.37
CA THR A 688 30.35 3.65 -13.07
C THR A 688 31.84 3.68 -12.75
N LYS A 689 32.47 4.79 -13.12
CA LYS A 689 33.92 4.99 -12.97
C LYS A 689 34.33 5.02 -11.50
N ASN A 690 35.53 4.50 -11.24
CA ASN A 690 36.22 4.63 -9.95
C ASN A 690 35.48 4.03 -8.74
N ASN A 691 34.58 3.07 -8.96
CA ASN A 691 33.96 2.35 -7.85
C ASN A 691 34.98 1.36 -7.25
N PRO A 692 35.29 1.44 -5.94
CA PRO A 692 36.33 0.62 -5.32
C PRO A 692 36.01 -0.89 -5.38
N TYR A 693 34.75 -1.29 -5.20
CA TYR A 693 34.34 -2.71 -5.27
C TYR A 693 34.54 -3.29 -6.67
N TYR A 694 34.25 -2.51 -7.71
CA TYR A 694 34.36 -2.98 -9.08
C TYR A 694 35.81 -3.06 -9.54
N LEU A 695 36.63 -2.09 -9.12
CA LEU A 695 38.08 -2.12 -9.33
C LEU A 695 38.72 -3.33 -8.63
N ASP A 696 38.28 -3.64 -7.41
CA ASP A 696 38.76 -4.81 -6.67
C ASP A 696 38.42 -6.13 -7.40
N THR A 697 37.17 -6.26 -7.83
CA THR A 697 36.72 -7.42 -8.63
C THR A 697 37.56 -7.58 -9.90
N LEU A 698 37.78 -6.49 -10.63
CA LEU A 698 38.57 -6.51 -11.88
C LEU A 698 40.03 -6.89 -11.63
N ALA A 699 40.66 -6.35 -10.58
CA ALA A 699 42.03 -6.65 -10.24
C ALA A 699 42.22 -8.13 -9.90
N GLN A 700 41.32 -8.70 -9.11
CA GLN A 700 41.34 -10.13 -8.75
C GLN A 700 41.19 -11.02 -10.00
N LEU A 701 40.35 -10.64 -10.96
CA LEU A 701 40.24 -11.33 -12.24
C LEU A 701 41.50 -11.24 -13.09
N TYR A 702 42.11 -10.06 -13.21
CA TYR A 702 43.39 -9.90 -13.92
C TYR A 702 44.50 -10.74 -13.29
N TYR A 703 44.54 -10.84 -11.97
CA TYR A 703 45.54 -11.64 -11.29
C TYR A 703 45.36 -13.12 -11.60
N LYS A 704 44.12 -13.62 -11.52
CA LYS A 704 43.76 -15.01 -11.87
C LYS A 704 44.04 -15.34 -13.35
N ASP A 705 43.97 -14.34 -14.22
CA ASP A 705 44.29 -14.45 -15.65
C ASP A 705 45.80 -14.31 -15.96
N GLY A 706 46.63 -14.10 -14.94
CA GLY A 706 48.10 -13.98 -15.08
C GLY A 706 48.60 -12.57 -15.41
N GLN A 707 47.71 -11.58 -15.55
CA GLN A 707 48.05 -10.18 -15.80
C GLN A 707 48.45 -9.45 -14.50
N LYS A 708 49.45 -9.97 -13.79
CA LYS A 708 49.79 -9.58 -12.40
C LYS A 708 50.07 -8.08 -12.22
N GLN A 709 50.84 -7.46 -13.11
CA GLN A 709 51.15 -6.03 -13.00
C GLN A 709 49.89 -5.16 -13.17
N LYS A 710 49.07 -5.48 -14.18
CA LYS A 710 47.78 -4.82 -14.43
C LYS A 710 46.82 -4.98 -13.25
N ALA A 711 46.81 -6.16 -12.62
CA ALA A 711 46.04 -6.42 -11.41
C ALA A 711 46.47 -5.51 -10.25
N ILE A 712 47.78 -5.43 -9.95
CA ILE A 712 48.32 -4.58 -8.87
C ILE A 712 47.99 -3.11 -9.11
N GLU A 713 48.13 -2.62 -10.34
CA GLU A 713 47.78 -1.24 -10.70
C GLU A 713 46.28 -0.97 -10.51
N THR A 714 45.43 -1.91 -10.93
CA THR A 714 43.97 -1.80 -10.76
C THR A 714 43.57 -1.84 -9.28
N GLN A 715 44.18 -2.72 -8.49
CA GLN A 715 43.93 -2.82 -7.05
C GLN A 715 44.42 -1.58 -6.29
N THR A 716 45.53 -0.98 -6.73
CA THR A 716 46.03 0.30 -6.19
C THR A 716 45.00 1.40 -6.40
N LEU A 717 44.32 1.43 -7.55
CA LEU A 717 43.21 2.35 -7.79
C LEU A 717 42.01 2.04 -6.90
N SER A 718 41.66 0.76 -6.69
CA SER A 718 40.58 0.38 -5.76
C SER A 718 40.82 0.96 -4.37
N VAL A 719 42.02 0.77 -3.81
CA VAL A 719 42.40 1.32 -2.50
C VAL A 719 42.35 2.85 -2.50
N LYS A 720 42.80 3.50 -3.58
CA LYS A 720 42.79 4.96 -3.71
C LYS A 720 41.37 5.54 -3.67
N TYR A 721 40.38 4.82 -4.20
CA TYR A 721 39.00 5.27 -4.29
C TYR A 721 38.09 4.78 -3.16
N LEU A 722 38.63 4.16 -2.11
CA LEU A 722 37.88 3.87 -0.89
C LEU A 722 37.34 5.17 -0.27
N THR A 723 36.04 5.19 0.03
CA THR A 723 35.36 6.30 0.72
C THR A 723 34.94 5.88 2.13
N ALA A 724 34.51 6.84 2.94
CA ALA A 724 34.01 6.59 4.29
C ALA A 724 32.70 5.77 4.32
N ASP A 725 32.00 5.64 3.18
CA ASP A 725 30.75 4.88 3.05
C ASP A 725 31.01 3.37 2.82
N VAL A 726 32.25 2.98 2.53
CA VAL A 726 32.65 1.58 2.43
C VAL A 726 32.83 1.01 3.84
N ALA A 727 32.19 -0.12 4.13
CA ALA A 727 32.35 -0.78 5.43
C ALA A 727 33.84 -1.09 5.70
N GLU A 728 34.32 -0.77 6.91
CA GLU A 728 35.76 -0.87 7.23
C GLU A 728 36.31 -2.29 7.07
N GLU A 729 35.48 -3.31 7.29
CA GLU A 729 35.80 -4.71 7.03
C GLU A 729 36.17 -4.92 5.54
N THR A 730 35.29 -4.51 4.63
CA THR A 730 35.55 -4.61 3.18
C THR A 730 36.70 -3.72 2.74
N ALA A 731 36.84 -2.52 3.30
CA ALA A 731 37.99 -1.65 3.03
C ALA A 731 39.32 -2.32 3.44
N THR A 732 39.32 -3.06 4.55
CA THR A 732 40.46 -3.84 5.02
C THR A 732 40.76 -5.00 4.07
N GLU A 733 39.75 -5.77 3.66
CA GLU A 733 39.90 -6.86 2.68
C GLU A 733 40.51 -6.38 1.35
N ILE A 734 40.09 -5.23 0.85
CA ILE A 734 40.62 -4.62 -0.38
C ILE A 734 42.11 -4.26 -0.21
N ARG A 735 42.51 -3.68 0.93
CA ARG A 735 43.92 -3.36 1.24
C ARG A 735 44.77 -4.61 1.42
N GLU A 736 44.23 -5.64 2.06
CA GLU A 736 44.90 -6.93 2.22
C GLU A 736 45.12 -7.61 0.87
N THR A 737 44.12 -7.56 -0.01
CA THR A 737 44.21 -8.10 -1.37
C THR A 737 45.35 -7.44 -2.15
N LEU A 738 45.50 -6.11 -2.06
CA LEU A 738 46.65 -5.40 -2.64
C LEU A 738 47.98 -5.92 -2.09
N SER A 739 48.07 -6.05 -0.76
CA SER A 739 49.28 -6.51 -0.08
C SER A 739 49.66 -7.93 -0.52
N LYS A 740 48.68 -8.83 -0.62
CA LYS A 740 48.87 -10.21 -1.10
C LYS A 740 49.34 -10.25 -2.56
N MET A 741 48.73 -9.44 -3.43
CA MET A 741 49.12 -9.36 -4.84
C MET A 741 50.55 -8.83 -5.01
N GLN A 742 50.94 -7.78 -4.28
CA GLN A 742 52.28 -7.19 -4.31
C GLN A 742 53.36 -8.15 -3.80
N ASN A 743 53.03 -8.94 -2.76
CA ASN A 743 53.94 -9.92 -2.18
C ASN A 743 53.95 -11.26 -2.91
N GLY A 744 53.09 -11.44 -3.93
CA GLY A 744 52.99 -12.69 -4.69
C GLY A 744 52.33 -13.84 -3.93
N THR A 745 51.53 -13.55 -2.90
CA THR A 745 50.87 -14.51 -2.01
C THR A 745 49.35 -14.56 -2.18
N TYR A 746 48.83 -13.96 -3.27
CA TYR A 746 47.39 -13.96 -3.59
C TYR A 746 46.98 -15.25 -4.30
#